data_AF-A0A7Z9RZH3-F1
#
_entry.id   AF-A0A7Z9RZH3-F1
#
_cell.length_a   1.000
_cell.length_b   1.000
_cell.length_c   1.000
_cell.angle_alpha   90.00
_cell.angle_beta   90.00
_cell.angle_gamma   90.00
#
_symmetry.space_group_name_H-M   'P 1'
#
loop_
_entity.id
_entity.type
_entity.pdbx_description
1 polymer ?
#
loop_
_entity_poly.entity_id
_entity_poly.type
_entity_poly.pdbx_seq_one_letter_code
_entity_poly.pdbx_strand_id
1 'polypeptide(L)'
;NSGGTSSPWYSAIPPGLIAVVATMALDLTYTSDSEYVVLNAIWVISRFGFLEPATRDAAHDILTQAYNSHVQYSGPWLRAVTDLESQFDGLLYGGGALDLDQIRAEVMAIALPNEFLFDQGRLKFLTAIDLDAANELYDAIQEVESQFFRKCGALEPVPGDSNEVLTLVIYGSPQAYQTYQPFLYGLSTNNGGIFIEPLGTLFTYDRTPAQSIYTLEELLRHEYTHYLDSRYLITGSFGESGTLYEGNRLVWYNEGLAEYLVGATRINGVLPRGILLDQISGDSSRLTVADITSATYGSFTFYRYAGVYFEFLEEQRPDLLVALFDAMLGNDIVILDALYALMANDPQLQVDYDSFIDAQIAQLQQGTGLFAEDVPTTPTPTTLANDNAGQVLTQLQSVLPVGGVFHVWVNRFHYQYSETTPLGGQPIEDYRESTDLALDDQLGQLTGLSDNMTSAVAWFGETTVSADLATSTVVFEGPYSATAADVVAPSAPTGVVAASANGSMTLSWDANPEPDLSGYFVHRSDVAGGPYSLVNPLPQLENVFVDSEAGAGVLHYVITAIDASDNESLPSMEVMVESTIDILVINGYYQAGGTGYQDIYLDVLDGLGVGYQAWDPFVDGPVTTGLLAEYTDGVVMWPIGYFHSGFPDQLGRDMSVRADPVPFQLVQISITFP
;
A
#
# COMPACT_ATOMS: atom_id res chain seq x y z
N ASN A 1 -22.67 17.26 -18.11
CA ASN A 1 -21.85 18.34 -18.70
C ASN A 1 -22.56 19.11 -19.82
N SER A 2 -23.64 19.85 -19.49
CA SER A 2 -24.27 20.84 -20.40
C SER A 2 -23.89 22.28 -20.04
N GLY A 3 -22.87 22.49 -19.19
CA GLY A 3 -22.47 23.83 -18.72
C GLY A 3 -23.65 24.64 -18.18
N GLY A 4 -24.50 24.01 -17.37
CA GLY A 4 -25.70 24.63 -16.76
C GLY A 4 -26.84 25.03 -17.70
N THR A 5 -26.69 24.92 -19.03
CA THR A 5 -27.72 25.36 -20.00
C THR A 5 -29.05 24.61 -19.91
N SER A 6 -29.04 23.38 -19.39
CA SER A 6 -30.25 22.59 -19.12
C SER A 6 -30.78 22.77 -17.69
N SER A 7 -30.16 23.63 -16.89
CA SER A 7 -30.59 23.90 -15.52
C SER A 7 -31.88 24.71 -15.53
N PRO A 8 -32.88 24.40 -14.67
CA PRO A 8 -34.06 25.24 -14.51
C PRO A 8 -33.72 26.64 -13.96
N TRP A 9 -32.49 26.83 -13.49
CA TRP A 9 -31.97 28.09 -12.98
C TRP A 9 -31.28 28.95 -14.04
N TYR A 10 -31.07 28.42 -15.25
CA TYR A 10 -30.45 29.17 -16.35
C TYR A 10 -31.34 30.37 -16.73
N SER A 11 -30.83 31.58 -16.56
CA SER A 11 -31.55 32.86 -16.70
C SER A 11 -32.67 33.14 -15.69
N ALA A 12 -32.76 32.37 -14.59
CA ALA A 12 -33.80 32.53 -13.58
C ALA A 12 -33.28 33.09 -12.24
N ILE A 13 -31.97 33.28 -12.09
CA ILE A 13 -31.36 33.82 -10.87
C ILE A 13 -31.50 35.36 -10.86
N PRO A 14 -32.22 35.95 -9.89
CA PRO A 14 -32.36 37.39 -9.84
C PRO A 14 -31.06 38.05 -9.32
N PRO A 15 -30.67 39.23 -9.83
CA PRO A 15 -29.47 39.94 -9.35
C PRO A 15 -29.45 40.20 -7.84
N GLY A 16 -30.62 40.37 -7.23
CA GLY A 16 -30.75 40.54 -5.78
C GLY A 16 -30.30 39.32 -4.98
N LEU A 17 -30.48 38.10 -5.50
CA LEU A 17 -29.98 36.89 -4.84
C LEU A 17 -28.45 36.85 -4.89
N ILE A 18 -27.86 37.15 -6.05
CA ILE A 18 -26.40 37.23 -6.22
C ILE A 18 -25.81 38.23 -5.23
N ALA A 19 -26.39 39.43 -5.11
CA ALA A 19 -25.94 40.47 -4.18
C ALA A 19 -26.01 40.05 -2.71
N VAL A 20 -27.06 39.33 -2.31
CA VAL A 20 -27.21 38.82 -0.93
C VAL A 20 -26.13 37.77 -0.64
N VAL A 21 -25.90 36.83 -1.56
CA VAL A 21 -24.83 35.83 -1.41
C VAL A 21 -23.45 36.49 -1.40
N ALA A 22 -23.22 37.49 -2.25
CA ALA A 22 -21.97 38.25 -2.29
C ALA A 22 -21.66 38.95 -0.96
N THR A 23 -22.68 39.46 -0.26
CA THR A 23 -22.51 40.08 1.06
C THR A 23 -21.91 39.10 2.07
N MET A 24 -22.35 37.83 2.04
CA MET A 24 -21.81 36.79 2.91
C MET A 24 -20.43 36.31 2.43
N ALA A 25 -20.24 36.17 1.11
CA ALA A 25 -18.98 35.71 0.54
C ALA A 25 -17.82 36.69 0.75
N LEU A 26 -18.12 37.98 0.90
CA LEU A 26 -17.15 39.07 1.09
C LEU A 26 -17.15 39.59 2.54
N ASP A 27 -17.76 38.87 3.48
CA ASP A 27 -17.72 39.25 4.90
C ASP A 27 -16.30 39.02 5.44
N LEU A 28 -15.63 40.10 5.85
CA LEU A 28 -14.29 40.07 6.45
C LEU A 28 -14.34 40.04 8.00
N THR A 29 -15.53 40.01 8.59
CA THR A 29 -15.76 40.07 10.04
C THR A 29 -16.07 38.72 10.67
N TYR A 30 -15.95 37.64 9.88
CA TYR A 30 -16.17 36.28 10.34
C TYR A 30 -15.21 35.87 11.46
N THR A 31 -15.63 34.91 12.27
CA THR A 31 -14.81 34.23 13.27
C THR A 31 -14.63 32.76 12.86
N SER A 32 -13.83 31.99 13.60
CA SER A 32 -13.75 30.53 13.42
C SER A 32 -15.14 29.88 13.41
N ASP A 33 -16.03 30.35 14.27
CA ASP A 33 -17.37 29.78 14.44
C ASP A 33 -18.33 30.15 13.31
N SER A 34 -18.02 31.16 12.49
CA SER A 34 -18.87 31.61 11.38
C SER A 34 -18.23 31.49 10.00
N GLU A 35 -16.95 31.07 9.92
CA GLU A 35 -16.19 30.94 8.68
C GLU A 35 -16.91 30.04 7.66
N TYR A 36 -17.58 28.98 8.10
CA TYR A 36 -18.34 28.08 7.23
C TYR A 36 -19.43 28.80 6.42
N VAL A 37 -19.99 29.92 6.92
CA VAL A 37 -20.97 30.72 6.20
C VAL A 37 -20.32 31.40 5.00
N VAL A 38 -19.12 31.97 5.19
CA VAL A 38 -18.34 32.60 4.13
C VAL A 38 -17.91 31.56 3.11
N LEU A 39 -17.36 30.42 3.56
CA LEU A 39 -16.94 29.32 2.70
C LEU A 39 -18.08 28.79 1.82
N ASN A 40 -19.26 28.59 2.41
CA ASN A 40 -20.45 28.15 1.68
C ASN A 40 -20.96 29.22 0.72
N ALA A 41 -20.91 30.50 1.09
CA ALA A 41 -21.30 31.59 0.20
C ALA A 41 -20.39 31.67 -1.03
N ILE A 42 -19.07 31.57 -0.86
CA ILE A 42 -18.10 31.53 -1.98
C ILE A 42 -18.37 30.32 -2.87
N TRP A 43 -18.62 29.14 -2.29
CA TRP A 43 -19.01 27.96 -3.06
C TRP A 43 -20.27 28.16 -3.91
N VAL A 44 -21.31 28.79 -3.34
CA VAL A 44 -22.55 29.08 -4.07
C VAL A 44 -22.27 30.06 -5.21
N ILE A 45 -21.45 31.10 -4.99
CA ILE A 45 -21.01 32.01 -6.05
C ILE A 45 -20.32 31.24 -7.17
N SER A 46 -19.43 30.29 -6.86
CA SER A 46 -18.78 29.43 -7.85
C SER A 46 -19.79 28.68 -8.74
N ARG A 47 -20.91 28.20 -8.15
CA ARG A 47 -21.98 27.53 -8.93
C ARG A 47 -22.68 28.46 -9.92
N PHE A 48 -22.75 29.76 -9.66
CA PHE A 48 -23.26 30.74 -10.63
C PHE A 48 -22.38 30.85 -11.88
N GLY A 49 -21.12 30.44 -11.82
CA GLY A 49 -20.20 30.34 -12.96
C GLY A 49 -20.70 29.41 -14.08
N PHE A 50 -21.57 28.44 -13.78
CA PHE A 50 -22.17 27.54 -14.78
C PHE A 50 -23.38 28.12 -15.51
N LEU A 51 -23.83 29.33 -15.18
CA LEU A 51 -25.07 29.90 -15.71
C LEU A 51 -24.81 30.82 -16.91
N GLU A 52 -25.82 31.60 -17.30
CA GLU A 52 -25.75 32.52 -18.44
C GLU A 52 -24.67 33.61 -18.24
N PRO A 53 -24.14 34.20 -19.33
CA PRO A 53 -22.97 35.06 -19.29
C PRO A 53 -23.00 36.17 -18.23
N ALA A 54 -24.13 36.87 -18.07
CA ALA A 54 -24.22 37.95 -17.08
C ALA A 54 -24.06 37.47 -15.62
N THR A 55 -24.63 36.30 -15.30
CA THR A 55 -24.52 35.71 -13.96
C THR A 55 -23.15 35.08 -13.74
N ARG A 56 -22.57 34.46 -14.79
CA ARG A 56 -21.19 33.98 -14.80
C ARG A 56 -20.18 35.11 -14.57
N ASP A 57 -20.32 36.24 -15.27
CA ASP A 57 -19.42 37.39 -15.14
C ASP A 57 -19.51 38.00 -13.74
N ALA A 58 -20.73 38.11 -13.18
CA ALA A 58 -20.90 38.58 -11.80
C ALA A 58 -20.24 37.63 -10.78
N ALA A 59 -20.36 36.32 -10.99
CA ALA A 59 -19.68 35.33 -10.14
C ALA A 59 -18.16 35.45 -10.22
N HIS A 60 -17.62 35.62 -11.44
CA HIS A 60 -16.18 35.78 -11.67
C HIS A 60 -15.62 37.01 -10.95
N ASP A 61 -16.33 38.14 -11.03
CA ASP A 61 -15.99 39.37 -10.32
C ASP A 61 -16.01 39.18 -8.79
N ILE A 62 -17.06 38.57 -8.24
CA ILE A 62 -17.17 38.34 -6.80
C ILE A 62 -16.09 37.40 -6.28
N LEU A 63 -15.75 36.32 -6.99
CA LEU A 63 -14.65 35.44 -6.60
C LEU A 63 -13.29 36.17 -6.66
N THR A 64 -13.09 37.01 -7.67
CA THR A 64 -11.90 37.87 -7.78
C THR A 64 -11.81 38.84 -6.60
N GLN A 65 -12.94 39.41 -6.17
CA GLN A 65 -13.00 40.26 -4.97
C GLN A 65 -12.73 39.48 -3.69
N ALA A 66 -13.22 38.24 -3.58
CA ALA A 66 -12.95 37.38 -2.42
C ALA A 66 -11.45 37.05 -2.32
N TYR A 67 -10.83 36.68 -3.45
CA TYR A 67 -9.37 36.47 -3.54
C TYR A 67 -8.56 37.71 -3.14
N ASN A 68 -9.01 38.91 -3.54
CA ASN A 68 -8.28 40.15 -3.25
C ASN A 68 -8.51 40.71 -1.83
N SER A 69 -9.58 40.30 -1.14
CA SER A 69 -9.99 40.94 0.12
C SER A 69 -9.84 40.07 1.36
N HIS A 70 -10.00 38.74 1.23
CA HIS A 70 -9.75 37.82 2.34
C HIS A 70 -8.26 37.72 2.67
N VAL A 71 -7.96 37.41 3.94
CA VAL A 71 -6.59 37.21 4.40
C VAL A 71 -5.94 36.08 3.59
N GLN A 72 -4.79 36.35 2.98
CA GLN A 72 -4.06 35.38 2.17
C GLN A 72 -3.83 34.07 2.95
N TYR A 73 -4.07 32.93 2.28
CA TYR A 73 -4.03 31.57 2.85
C TYR A 73 -5.09 31.23 3.90
N SER A 74 -6.07 32.10 4.17
CA SER A 74 -7.24 31.71 4.96
C SER A 74 -8.15 30.74 4.20
N GLY A 75 -9.07 30.07 4.91
CA GLY A 75 -10.07 29.20 4.29
C GLY A 75 -10.85 29.90 3.16
N PRO A 76 -11.49 31.06 3.41
CA PRO A 76 -12.18 31.83 2.39
C PRO A 76 -11.30 32.25 1.21
N TRP A 77 -10.04 32.59 1.46
CA TRP A 77 -9.10 32.94 0.39
C TRP A 77 -8.77 31.74 -0.49
N LEU A 78 -8.40 30.60 0.12
CA LEU A 78 -8.12 29.35 -0.60
C LEU A 78 -9.34 28.85 -1.35
N ARG A 79 -10.53 29.01 -0.77
CA ARG A 79 -11.78 28.69 -1.43
C ARG A 79 -11.98 29.51 -2.70
N ALA A 80 -11.71 30.82 -2.65
CA ALA A 80 -11.76 31.67 -3.83
C ALA A 80 -10.75 31.23 -4.89
N VAL A 81 -9.53 30.87 -4.50
CA VAL A 81 -8.50 30.33 -5.42
C VAL A 81 -8.99 29.04 -6.10
N THR A 82 -9.46 28.04 -5.34
CA THR A 82 -9.99 26.77 -5.89
C THR A 82 -11.15 26.99 -6.85
N ASP A 83 -12.06 27.89 -6.49
CA ASP A 83 -13.23 28.17 -7.31
C ASP A 83 -12.86 28.98 -8.58
N LEU A 84 -11.87 29.87 -8.51
CA LEU A 84 -11.32 30.55 -9.70
C LEU A 84 -10.58 29.59 -10.62
N GLU A 85 -9.78 28.67 -10.08
CA GLU A 85 -9.12 27.61 -10.84
C GLU A 85 -10.16 26.74 -11.57
N SER A 86 -11.10 26.18 -10.83
CA SER A 86 -12.04 25.20 -11.38
C SER A 86 -13.10 25.77 -12.33
N GLN A 87 -13.47 27.06 -12.18
CA GLN A 87 -14.55 27.67 -12.98
C GLN A 87 -14.06 28.63 -14.07
N PHE A 88 -12.87 29.20 -13.88
CA PHE A 88 -12.35 30.31 -14.68
C PHE A 88 -10.88 30.13 -15.07
N ASP A 89 -10.35 28.90 -15.03
CA ASP A 89 -8.98 28.54 -15.42
C ASP A 89 -7.91 29.37 -14.67
N GLY A 90 -8.21 29.76 -13.42
CA GLY A 90 -7.32 30.58 -12.59
C GLY A 90 -7.19 32.03 -13.06
N LEU A 91 -8.06 32.50 -13.96
CA LEU A 91 -8.06 33.87 -14.45
C LEU A 91 -8.82 34.80 -13.49
N LEU A 92 -8.37 36.04 -13.38
CA LEU A 92 -9.05 37.09 -12.61
C LEU A 92 -9.99 37.91 -13.50
N TYR A 93 -11.11 38.33 -12.92
CA TYR A 93 -12.03 39.25 -13.58
C TYR A 93 -11.34 40.60 -13.83
N GLY A 94 -11.43 41.12 -15.06
CA GLY A 94 -10.74 42.35 -15.46
C GLY A 94 -9.27 42.17 -15.87
N GLY A 95 -8.73 40.95 -15.79
CA GLY A 95 -7.41 40.59 -16.28
C GLY A 95 -6.41 40.23 -15.18
N GLY A 96 -5.49 39.31 -15.48
CA GLY A 96 -4.57 38.70 -14.53
C GLY A 96 -4.83 37.19 -14.42
N ALA A 97 -3.85 36.47 -13.89
CA ALA A 97 -3.93 35.03 -13.65
C ALA A 97 -3.27 34.71 -12.32
N LEU A 98 -3.78 33.68 -11.65
CA LEU A 98 -3.20 33.13 -10.43
C LEU A 98 -1.93 32.33 -10.78
N ASP A 99 -0.90 32.47 -9.96
CA ASP A 99 0.26 31.58 -9.99
C ASP A 99 -0.03 30.38 -9.08
N LEU A 100 -0.78 29.41 -9.61
CA LEU A 100 -1.27 28.28 -8.83
C LEU A 100 -0.14 27.38 -8.32
N ASP A 101 0.95 27.26 -9.06
CA ASP A 101 2.11 26.47 -8.66
C ASP A 101 2.82 27.13 -7.46
N GLN A 102 3.03 28.46 -7.53
CA GLN A 102 3.58 29.20 -6.40
C GLN A 102 2.66 29.12 -5.17
N ILE A 103 1.34 29.32 -5.36
CA ILE A 103 0.39 29.27 -4.24
C ILE A 103 0.38 27.88 -3.59
N ARG A 104 0.39 26.80 -4.38
CA ARG A 104 0.46 25.42 -3.83
C ARG A 104 1.73 25.19 -3.05
N ALA A 105 2.89 25.61 -3.56
CA ALA A 105 4.16 25.49 -2.86
C ALA A 105 4.16 26.28 -1.53
N GLU A 106 3.62 27.49 -1.53
CA GLU A 106 3.53 28.33 -0.33
C GLU A 106 2.55 27.74 0.70
N VAL A 107 1.40 27.21 0.29
CA VAL A 107 0.45 26.53 1.19
C VAL A 107 1.06 25.26 1.77
N MET A 108 1.78 24.47 0.96
CA MET A 108 2.49 23.30 1.46
C MET A 108 3.55 23.69 2.51
N ALA A 109 4.34 24.73 2.26
CA ALA A 109 5.34 25.20 3.22
C ALA A 109 4.73 25.76 4.53
N ILE A 110 3.52 26.31 4.48
CA ILE A 110 2.77 26.77 5.66
C ILE A 110 2.21 25.58 6.44
N ALA A 111 1.62 24.62 5.74
CA ALA A 111 0.88 23.53 6.34
C ALA A 111 1.76 22.37 6.80
N LEU A 112 2.86 22.11 6.09
CA LEU A 112 3.73 20.93 6.19
C LEU A 112 5.21 21.35 5.99
N PRO A 113 5.78 22.17 6.90
CA PRO A 113 7.12 22.74 6.75
C PRO A 113 8.28 21.72 6.81
N ASN A 114 8.05 20.51 7.32
CA ASN A 114 9.09 19.51 7.54
C ASN A 114 8.96 18.32 6.59
N GLU A 115 10.12 17.81 6.15
CA GLU A 115 10.24 16.57 5.41
C GLU A 115 11.27 15.66 6.11
N PHE A 116 10.87 14.44 6.45
CA PHE A 116 11.74 13.43 7.05
C PHE A 116 11.63 12.12 6.26
N LEU A 117 12.77 11.45 6.05
CA LEU A 117 12.85 10.19 5.31
C LEU A 117 13.33 9.08 6.25
N PHE A 118 12.66 7.94 6.17
CA PHE A 118 12.96 6.71 6.89
C PHE A 118 13.03 5.54 5.90
N ASP A 119 13.55 4.40 6.36
CA ASP A 119 13.63 3.15 5.56
C ASP A 119 14.22 3.36 4.16
N GLN A 120 15.37 4.03 4.09
CA GLN A 120 16.08 4.32 2.84
C GLN A 120 15.23 5.13 1.84
N GLY A 121 14.24 5.90 2.33
CA GLY A 121 13.33 6.70 1.52
C GLY A 121 12.00 6.02 1.18
N ARG A 122 11.77 4.78 1.64
CA ARG A 122 10.49 4.06 1.48
C ARG A 122 9.37 4.63 2.34
N LEU A 123 9.73 5.38 3.38
CA LEU A 123 8.76 6.08 4.23
C LEU A 123 9.12 7.56 4.31
N LYS A 124 8.15 8.40 3.95
CA LYS A 124 8.31 9.85 3.88
C LYS A 124 7.29 10.54 4.78
N PHE A 125 7.74 11.34 5.73
CA PHE A 125 6.88 12.25 6.48
C PHE A 125 6.91 13.63 5.81
N LEU A 126 5.74 14.12 5.40
CA LEU A 126 5.49 15.52 5.07
C LEU A 126 4.61 16.10 6.18
N THR A 127 5.17 16.94 7.04
CA THR A 127 4.54 17.17 8.34
C THR A 127 4.76 18.55 8.93
N ALA A 128 3.86 18.94 9.84
CA ALA A 128 4.02 20.08 10.73
C ALA A 128 4.62 19.72 12.09
N ILE A 129 4.62 18.45 12.47
CA ILE A 129 5.23 17.99 13.73
C ILE A 129 6.76 18.00 13.61
N ASP A 130 7.45 18.04 14.74
CA ASP A 130 8.92 18.00 14.76
C ASP A 130 9.46 16.57 14.59
N LEU A 131 10.77 16.44 14.48
CA LEU A 131 11.44 15.17 14.25
C LEU A 131 11.28 14.20 15.44
N ASP A 132 11.21 14.72 16.67
CA ASP A 132 11.06 13.88 17.86
C ASP A 132 9.69 13.19 17.85
N ALA A 133 8.61 13.93 17.58
CA ALA A 133 7.28 13.35 17.41
C ALA A 133 7.20 12.41 16.19
N ALA A 134 7.89 12.72 15.09
CA ALA A 134 7.94 11.83 13.94
C ALA A 134 8.66 10.49 14.25
N ASN A 135 9.72 10.52 15.06
CA ASN A 135 10.42 9.32 15.51
C ASN A 135 9.54 8.45 16.43
N GLU A 136 8.78 9.05 17.35
CA GLU A 136 7.83 8.31 18.21
C GLU A 136 6.76 7.59 17.36
N LEU A 137 6.24 8.26 16.33
CA LEU A 137 5.28 7.67 15.39
C LEU A 137 5.92 6.60 14.51
N TYR A 138 7.17 6.78 14.11
CA TYR A 138 7.94 5.79 13.38
C TYR A 138 8.14 4.52 14.20
N ASP A 139 8.49 4.62 15.49
CA ASP A 139 8.59 3.45 16.38
C ASP A 139 7.24 2.71 16.50
N ALA A 140 6.13 3.44 16.59
CA ALA A 140 4.79 2.86 16.73
C ALA A 140 4.36 2.05 15.50
N ILE A 141 4.63 2.55 14.28
CA ILE A 141 4.29 1.81 13.07
C ILE A 141 5.16 0.56 12.88
N GLN A 142 6.38 0.50 13.45
CA GLN A 142 7.18 -0.73 13.41
C GLN A 142 6.56 -1.85 14.25
N GLU A 143 5.95 -1.52 15.38
CA GLU A 143 5.20 -2.51 16.16
C GLU A 143 4.00 -3.03 15.36
N VAL A 144 3.24 -2.14 14.70
CA VAL A 144 2.11 -2.52 13.83
C VAL A 144 2.54 -3.40 12.67
N GLU A 145 3.58 -3.00 11.93
CA GLU A 145 4.11 -3.75 10.79
C GLU A 145 4.54 -5.15 11.21
N SER A 146 5.27 -5.25 12.33
CA SER A 146 5.74 -6.54 12.82
C SER A 146 4.58 -7.48 13.18
N GLN A 147 3.55 -6.99 13.88
CA GLN A 147 2.40 -7.82 14.23
C GLN A 147 1.56 -8.18 13.00
N PHE A 148 1.36 -7.24 12.07
CA PHE A 148 0.68 -7.51 10.80
C PHE A 148 1.34 -8.68 10.06
N PHE A 149 2.67 -8.67 9.91
CA PHE A 149 3.40 -9.75 9.24
C PHE A 149 3.32 -11.06 10.02
N ARG A 150 3.38 -11.04 11.36
CA ARG A 150 3.15 -12.26 12.16
C ARG A 150 1.76 -12.84 11.93
N LYS A 151 0.73 -12.01 11.74
CA LYS A 151 -0.66 -12.49 11.57
C LYS A 151 -0.95 -13.01 10.18
N CYS A 152 -0.47 -12.35 9.11
CA CYS A 152 -0.77 -12.77 7.74
C CYS A 152 0.35 -13.59 7.06
N GLY A 153 1.61 -13.44 7.47
CA GLY A 153 2.77 -14.06 6.84
C GLY A 153 3.18 -13.48 5.47
N ALA A 154 2.43 -12.54 4.90
CA ALA A 154 2.73 -11.99 3.58
C ALA A 154 3.77 -10.87 3.66
N LEU A 155 4.99 -11.15 3.18
CA LEU A 155 6.10 -10.19 3.18
C LEU A 155 6.27 -9.45 1.84
N GLU A 156 5.66 -9.97 0.78
CA GLU A 156 5.80 -9.44 -0.57
C GLU A 156 4.57 -8.64 -0.96
N PRO A 157 4.73 -7.49 -1.66
CA PRO A 157 3.59 -6.74 -2.17
C PRO A 157 2.71 -7.59 -3.11
N VAL A 158 1.40 -7.34 -3.09
CA VAL A 158 0.46 -8.01 -3.99
C VAL A 158 0.74 -7.66 -5.46
N PRO A 159 0.43 -8.56 -6.40
CA PRO A 159 0.63 -8.29 -7.82
C PRO A 159 -0.06 -7.00 -8.27
N GLY A 160 0.70 -6.10 -8.91
CA GLY A 160 0.19 -4.85 -9.45
C GLY A 160 0.28 -3.64 -8.51
N ASP A 161 0.68 -3.83 -7.25
CA ASP A 161 0.98 -2.70 -6.36
C ASP A 161 2.27 -2.01 -6.82
N SER A 162 2.21 -0.68 -6.93
CA SER A 162 3.35 0.18 -7.32
C SER A 162 3.74 1.16 -6.22
N ASN A 163 3.22 1.00 -5.00
CA ASN A 163 3.41 1.95 -3.91
C ASN A 163 4.76 1.71 -3.21
N GLU A 164 5.88 1.93 -3.91
CA GLU A 164 7.22 1.72 -3.34
C GLU A 164 7.58 2.68 -2.20
N VAL A 165 6.88 3.82 -2.11
CA VAL A 165 7.07 4.85 -1.09
C VAL A 165 5.73 5.18 -0.43
N LEU A 166 5.65 4.99 0.88
CA LEU A 166 4.54 5.49 1.70
C LEU A 166 4.83 6.94 2.11
N THR A 167 3.90 7.85 1.84
CA THR A 167 3.95 9.23 2.34
C THR A 167 2.94 9.44 3.47
N LEU A 168 3.42 9.90 4.62
CA LEU A 168 2.61 10.33 5.76
C LEU A 168 2.48 11.84 5.76
N VAL A 169 1.29 12.34 5.50
CA VAL A 169 0.94 13.77 5.53
C VAL A 169 0.27 14.08 6.87
N ILE A 170 1.01 14.75 7.77
CA ILE A 170 0.55 15.04 9.13
C ILE A 170 0.47 16.55 9.35
N TYR A 171 -0.76 17.08 9.35
CA TYR A 171 -1.00 18.51 9.65
C TYR A 171 -0.87 18.79 11.14
N GLY A 172 -0.55 20.02 11.54
CA GLY A 172 -0.32 20.34 12.96
C GLY A 172 -1.58 20.50 13.82
N SER A 173 -2.78 20.45 13.22
CA SER A 173 -4.05 20.56 13.94
C SER A 173 -5.24 20.14 13.07
N PRO A 174 -6.42 19.82 13.66
CA PRO A 174 -7.63 19.56 12.88
C PRO A 174 -8.04 20.77 12.01
N GLN A 175 -7.77 21.99 12.49
CA GLN A 175 -8.08 23.21 11.73
C GLN A 175 -7.18 23.33 10.49
N ALA A 176 -5.89 23.02 10.62
CA ALA A 176 -4.95 23.04 9.49
C ALA A 176 -5.34 21.98 8.45
N TYR A 177 -5.72 20.78 8.90
CA TYR A 177 -6.26 19.72 8.04
C TYR A 177 -7.46 20.21 7.22
N GLN A 178 -8.47 20.75 7.90
CA GLN A 178 -9.69 21.27 7.26
C GLN A 178 -9.44 22.44 6.30
N THR A 179 -8.44 23.28 6.59
CA THR A 179 -8.14 24.48 5.80
C THR A 179 -7.35 24.13 4.54
N TYR A 180 -6.31 23.29 4.66
CA TYR A 180 -5.31 23.14 3.61
C TYR A 180 -5.45 21.86 2.78
N GLN A 181 -5.92 20.74 3.35
CA GLN A 181 -6.04 19.48 2.60
C GLN A 181 -6.95 19.56 1.38
N PRO A 182 -8.16 20.17 1.44
CA PRO A 182 -9.01 20.24 0.27
C PRO A 182 -8.37 21.02 -0.89
N PHE A 183 -7.52 22.01 -0.58
CA PHE A 183 -6.79 22.78 -1.58
C PHE A 183 -5.60 22.00 -2.16
N LEU A 184 -4.82 21.34 -1.31
CA LEU A 184 -3.61 20.63 -1.73
C LEU A 184 -3.91 19.31 -2.46
N TYR A 185 -4.90 18.56 -1.99
CA TYR A 185 -5.15 17.18 -2.44
C TYR A 185 -6.58 16.92 -2.93
N GLY A 186 -7.52 17.86 -2.73
CA GLY A 186 -8.91 17.69 -3.16
C GLY A 186 -9.69 16.64 -2.35
N LEU A 187 -9.18 16.24 -1.19
CA LEU A 187 -9.74 15.18 -0.34
C LEU A 187 -10.66 15.73 0.75
N SER A 188 -11.59 14.88 1.20
CA SER A 188 -12.48 15.16 2.33
C SER A 188 -11.69 15.19 3.65
N THR A 189 -12.12 16.05 4.57
CA THR A 189 -11.54 16.18 5.92
C THR A 189 -12.54 15.79 7.01
N ASN A 190 -13.66 15.16 6.65
CA ASN A 190 -14.67 14.67 7.60
C ASN A 190 -14.31 13.27 8.12
N ASN A 191 -13.10 13.13 8.64
CA ASN A 191 -12.49 11.92 9.17
C ASN A 191 -11.33 12.33 10.09
N GLY A 192 -10.83 11.40 10.92
CA GLY A 192 -9.61 11.64 11.70
C GLY A 192 -8.33 11.50 10.87
N GLY A 193 -8.41 10.73 9.79
CA GLY A 193 -7.36 10.39 8.87
C GLY A 193 -7.94 9.58 7.70
N ILE A 194 -7.13 9.39 6.66
CA ILE A 194 -7.50 8.55 5.51
C ILE A 194 -6.24 8.11 4.76
N PHE A 195 -6.12 6.82 4.48
CA PHE A 195 -5.19 6.30 3.48
C PHE A 195 -5.77 6.34 2.07
N ILE A 196 -4.97 6.82 1.11
CA ILE A 196 -5.33 6.87 -0.32
C ILE A 196 -4.34 6.01 -1.10
N GLU A 197 -4.77 4.78 -1.38
CA GLU A 197 -3.99 3.73 -2.04
C GLU A 197 -3.36 4.16 -3.37
N PRO A 198 -4.06 4.80 -4.33
CA PRO A 198 -3.42 5.21 -5.59
C PRO A 198 -2.34 6.30 -5.46
N LEU A 199 -2.27 6.95 -4.29
CA LEU A 199 -1.25 7.95 -3.99
C LEU A 199 -0.14 7.39 -3.10
N GLY A 200 -0.28 6.17 -2.57
CA GLY A 200 0.59 5.66 -1.50
C GLY A 200 0.70 6.65 -0.33
N THR A 201 -0.39 7.35 0.00
CA THR A 201 -0.34 8.49 0.94
C THR A 201 -1.42 8.40 2.01
N LEU A 202 -1.00 8.53 3.27
CA LEU A 202 -1.84 8.62 4.46
C LEU A 202 -1.94 10.07 4.92
N PHE A 203 -3.15 10.54 5.15
CA PHE A 203 -3.41 11.91 5.60
C PHE A 203 -4.00 11.91 7.01
N THR A 204 -3.44 12.71 7.92
CA THR A 204 -3.96 12.87 9.28
C THR A 204 -3.47 14.18 9.92
N TYR A 205 -3.75 14.45 11.21
CA TYR A 205 -3.41 15.73 11.85
C TYR A 205 -3.13 15.64 13.35
N ASP A 206 -2.11 16.28 13.90
CA ASP A 206 -1.93 16.31 15.36
C ASP A 206 -3.17 16.85 16.11
N ARG A 207 -3.44 16.30 17.30
CA ARG A 207 -4.69 16.49 18.02
C ARG A 207 -4.52 16.39 19.53
N THR A 208 -5.35 17.13 20.25
CA THR A 208 -5.46 17.04 21.71
C THR A 208 -6.59 16.08 22.11
N PRO A 209 -6.58 15.55 23.35
CA PRO A 209 -7.68 14.72 23.86
C PRO A 209 -9.07 15.41 23.90
N ALA A 210 -9.12 16.75 23.79
CA ALA A 210 -10.37 17.50 23.68
C ALA A 210 -10.94 17.51 22.25
N GLN A 211 -10.10 17.25 21.25
CA GLN A 211 -10.47 17.27 19.82
C GLN A 211 -10.80 15.88 19.28
N SER A 212 -10.23 14.83 19.88
CA SER A 212 -10.44 13.43 19.48
C SER A 212 -10.30 12.53 20.70
N ILE A 213 -11.08 11.44 20.71
CA ILE A 213 -10.90 10.36 21.70
C ILE A 213 -9.67 9.52 21.41
N TYR A 214 -9.24 9.47 20.14
CA TYR A 214 -8.02 8.79 19.70
C TYR A 214 -6.88 9.79 19.57
N THR A 215 -5.70 9.39 20.03
CA THR A 215 -4.43 10.10 19.84
C THR A 215 -3.98 10.09 18.38
N LEU A 216 -2.95 10.89 18.06
CA LEU A 216 -2.31 10.85 16.74
C LEU A 216 -1.68 9.47 16.47
N GLU A 217 -1.06 8.87 17.47
CA GLU A 217 -0.44 7.54 17.35
C GLU A 217 -1.49 6.46 17.06
N GLU A 218 -2.56 6.37 17.86
CA GLU A 218 -3.63 5.37 17.65
C GLU A 218 -4.21 5.47 16.25
N LEU A 219 -4.47 6.69 15.77
CA LEU A 219 -5.05 6.84 14.45
C LEU A 219 -4.04 6.58 13.33
N LEU A 220 -2.76 6.87 13.55
CA LEU A 220 -1.72 6.49 12.59
C LEU A 220 -1.60 4.97 12.51
N ARG A 221 -1.60 4.25 13.65
CA ARG A 221 -1.59 2.79 13.69
C ARG A 221 -2.78 2.19 12.91
N HIS A 222 -3.97 2.77 13.07
CA HIS A 222 -5.18 2.39 12.31
C HIS A 222 -4.98 2.57 10.79
N GLU A 223 -4.65 3.78 10.36
CA GLU A 223 -4.54 4.10 8.94
C GLU A 223 -3.34 3.43 8.27
N TYR A 224 -2.26 3.19 9.01
CA TYR A 224 -1.10 2.44 8.52
C TYR A 224 -1.46 0.98 8.23
N THR A 225 -2.41 0.41 8.98
CA THR A 225 -2.92 -0.94 8.69
C THR A 225 -3.62 -1.01 7.33
N HIS A 226 -4.33 0.04 6.90
CA HIS A 226 -4.91 0.11 5.54
C HIS A 226 -3.84 0.22 4.44
N TYR A 227 -2.67 0.78 4.76
CA TYR A 227 -1.53 0.70 3.84
C TYR A 227 -1.00 -0.74 3.77
N LEU A 228 -0.82 -1.40 4.92
CA LEU A 228 -0.32 -2.77 4.95
C LEU A 228 -1.28 -3.75 4.25
N ASP A 229 -2.60 -3.64 4.45
CA ASP A 229 -3.57 -4.55 3.85
C ASP A 229 -3.61 -4.43 2.31
N SER A 230 -3.62 -3.21 1.78
CA SER A 230 -3.65 -2.94 0.34
C SER A 230 -2.33 -3.33 -0.32
N ARG A 231 -1.21 -3.16 0.39
CA ARG A 231 0.09 -3.53 -0.12
C ARG A 231 0.34 -5.03 -0.10
N TYR A 232 -0.02 -5.75 0.97
CA TYR A 232 0.45 -7.12 1.20
C TYR A 232 -0.65 -8.19 1.19
N LEU A 233 -1.93 -7.84 1.31
CA LEU A 233 -3.02 -8.82 1.43
C LEU A 233 -4.06 -8.74 0.32
N ILE A 234 -4.43 -7.55 -0.13
CA ILE A 234 -5.62 -7.34 -0.96
C ILE A 234 -5.21 -6.94 -2.37
N THR A 235 -5.43 -7.82 -3.35
CA THR A 235 -5.17 -7.53 -4.76
C THR A 235 -6.27 -6.65 -5.38
N GLY A 236 -5.86 -5.68 -6.20
CA GLY A 236 -6.74 -4.71 -6.85
C GLY A 236 -6.95 -3.48 -5.98
N SER A 237 -7.80 -2.56 -6.43
CA SER A 237 -7.99 -1.28 -5.72
C SER A 237 -9.44 -1.00 -5.33
N PHE A 238 -9.62 -0.12 -4.34
CA PHE A 238 -10.94 0.29 -3.87
C PHE A 238 -11.87 0.75 -5.01
N GLY A 239 -13.03 0.09 -5.14
CA GLY A 239 -14.05 0.40 -6.14
C GLY A 239 -13.86 -0.30 -7.50
N GLU A 240 -12.81 -1.12 -7.65
CA GLU A 240 -12.64 -2.00 -8.80
C GLU A 240 -13.71 -3.11 -8.81
N SER A 241 -14.26 -3.41 -9.98
CA SER A 241 -15.26 -4.47 -10.14
C SER A 241 -14.59 -5.82 -10.37
N GLY A 242 -15.17 -6.91 -9.85
CA GLY A 242 -14.61 -8.25 -9.98
C GLY A 242 -13.46 -8.57 -9.03
N THR A 243 -13.16 -7.69 -8.07
CA THR A 243 -12.17 -7.90 -6.99
C THR A 243 -12.87 -8.11 -5.64
N LEU A 244 -12.10 -8.36 -4.58
CA LEU A 244 -12.62 -8.47 -3.22
C LEU A 244 -13.32 -7.18 -2.75
N TYR A 245 -13.04 -6.02 -3.35
CA TYR A 245 -13.70 -4.75 -3.03
C TYR A 245 -15.18 -4.70 -3.45
N GLU A 246 -15.62 -5.55 -4.38
CA GLU A 246 -17.00 -5.56 -4.84
C GLU A 246 -17.97 -6.02 -3.74
N GLY A 247 -19.13 -5.36 -3.66
CA GLY A 247 -20.23 -5.81 -2.78
C GLY A 247 -20.03 -5.54 -1.29
N ASN A 248 -19.14 -4.61 -0.92
CA ASN A 248 -18.82 -4.25 0.47
C ASN A 248 -18.19 -5.38 1.31
N ARG A 249 -17.60 -6.41 0.67
CA ARG A 249 -17.03 -7.58 1.39
C ARG A 249 -15.92 -7.21 2.37
N LEU A 250 -15.16 -6.16 2.04
CA LEU A 250 -14.00 -5.75 2.80
C LEU A 250 -14.30 -4.72 3.90
N VAL A 251 -15.53 -4.19 3.98
CA VAL A 251 -15.82 -3.06 4.89
C VAL A 251 -15.59 -3.41 6.36
N TRP A 252 -16.12 -4.54 6.83
CA TRP A 252 -15.89 -4.97 8.21
C TRP A 252 -14.47 -5.47 8.44
N TYR A 253 -13.88 -6.10 7.42
CA TYR A 253 -12.55 -6.67 7.48
C TYR A 253 -11.48 -5.59 7.62
N ASN A 254 -11.42 -4.62 6.69
CA ASN A 254 -10.42 -3.57 6.69
C ASN A 254 -10.48 -2.76 7.99
N GLU A 255 -11.68 -2.32 8.37
CA GLU A 255 -11.84 -1.48 9.57
C GLU A 255 -11.65 -2.28 10.86
N GLY A 256 -12.05 -3.56 10.88
CA GLY A 256 -11.82 -4.45 12.02
C GLY A 256 -10.34 -4.76 12.20
N LEU A 257 -9.63 -5.10 11.12
CA LEU A 257 -8.20 -5.39 11.14
C LEU A 257 -7.41 -4.16 11.59
N ALA A 258 -7.78 -2.98 11.09
CA ALA A 258 -7.19 -1.72 11.50
C ALA A 258 -7.42 -1.42 13.00
N GLU A 259 -8.65 -1.54 13.51
CA GLU A 259 -8.94 -1.33 14.93
C GLU A 259 -8.22 -2.32 15.84
N TYR A 260 -8.07 -3.58 15.39
CA TYR A 260 -7.33 -4.64 16.07
C TYR A 260 -5.82 -4.33 16.12
N LEU A 261 -5.20 -4.03 14.99
CA LEU A 261 -3.75 -3.78 14.91
C LEU A 261 -3.31 -2.47 15.55
N VAL A 262 -4.22 -1.55 15.90
CA VAL A 262 -3.90 -0.45 16.82
C VAL A 262 -3.37 -0.98 18.16
N GLY A 263 -3.80 -2.17 18.60
CA GLY A 263 -3.30 -2.84 19.79
C GLY A 263 -1.95 -3.55 19.65
N ALA A 264 -1.29 -3.46 18.49
CA ALA A 264 -0.01 -4.12 18.25
C ALA A 264 1.06 -3.66 19.25
N THR A 265 1.82 -4.61 19.79
CA THR A 265 2.93 -4.33 20.70
C THR A 265 4.21 -4.99 20.23
N ARG A 266 5.36 -4.48 20.72
CA ARG A 266 6.67 -5.08 20.46
C ARG A 266 6.82 -6.49 21.06
N ILE A 267 6.30 -6.67 22.26
CA ILE A 267 6.23 -7.92 23.03
C ILE A 267 4.82 -7.96 23.63
N ASN A 268 4.18 -9.13 23.62
CA ASN A 268 2.79 -9.43 24.00
C ASN A 268 1.78 -9.41 22.83
N GLY A 269 2.24 -9.60 21.59
CA GLY A 269 1.36 -9.70 20.43
C GLY A 269 0.49 -8.45 20.21
N VAL A 270 -0.79 -8.66 19.93
CA VAL A 270 -1.78 -7.59 19.78
C VAL A 270 -2.70 -7.60 21.00
N LEU A 271 -2.66 -6.53 21.79
CA LEU A 271 -3.44 -6.42 23.02
C LEU A 271 -4.85 -5.87 22.76
N PRO A 272 -5.86 -6.32 23.54
CA PRO A 272 -7.20 -5.75 23.46
C PRO A 272 -7.22 -4.25 23.74
N ARG A 273 -8.12 -3.54 23.07
CA ARG A 273 -8.28 -2.09 23.27
C ARG A 273 -9.37 -1.77 24.27
N GLY A 274 -8.97 -1.23 25.43
CA GLY A 274 -9.88 -0.84 26.50
C GLY A 274 -10.90 0.20 26.04
N ILE A 275 -10.52 1.12 25.15
CA ILE A 275 -11.43 2.15 24.62
C ILE A 275 -12.59 1.55 23.81
N LEU A 276 -12.35 0.49 23.04
CA LEU A 276 -13.39 -0.19 22.25
C LEU A 276 -14.37 -0.90 23.19
N LEU A 277 -13.83 -1.63 24.18
CA LEU A 277 -14.61 -2.35 25.19
C LEU A 277 -15.47 -1.40 26.06
N ASP A 278 -14.93 -0.25 26.45
CA ASP A 278 -15.68 0.77 27.19
C ASP A 278 -16.87 1.30 26.36
N GLN A 279 -16.64 1.60 25.07
CA GLN A 279 -17.72 2.01 24.17
C GLN A 279 -18.78 0.91 23.99
N ILE A 280 -18.37 -0.35 23.78
CA ILE A 280 -19.28 -1.50 23.67
C ILE A 280 -20.11 -1.65 24.95
N SER A 281 -19.51 -1.41 26.13
CA SER A 281 -20.23 -1.49 27.41
C SER A 281 -21.34 -0.44 27.55
N GLY A 282 -21.19 0.71 26.87
CA GLY A 282 -22.17 1.79 26.81
C GLY A 282 -23.25 1.63 25.74
N ASP A 283 -23.11 0.66 24.82
CA ASP A 283 -24.06 0.47 23.73
C ASP A 283 -25.40 -0.10 24.20
N SER A 284 -26.48 0.41 23.62
CA SER A 284 -27.84 -0.04 23.96
C SER A 284 -28.18 -1.45 23.49
N SER A 285 -27.42 -1.97 22.51
CA SER A 285 -27.57 -3.30 21.94
C SER A 285 -26.26 -3.74 21.30
N ARG A 286 -25.91 -5.03 21.43
CA ARG A 286 -24.75 -5.61 20.75
C ARG A 286 -25.05 -5.98 19.31
N LEU A 287 -24.02 -5.85 18.46
CA LEU A 287 -24.03 -6.40 17.11
C LEU A 287 -23.77 -7.90 17.16
N THR A 288 -24.45 -8.64 16.30
CA THR A 288 -24.15 -10.06 16.06
C THR A 288 -22.99 -10.20 15.08
N VAL A 289 -22.37 -11.38 15.02
CA VAL A 289 -21.36 -11.74 13.99
C VAL A 289 -21.94 -11.54 12.58
N ALA A 290 -23.23 -11.81 12.39
CA ALA A 290 -23.91 -11.54 11.13
C ALA A 290 -24.03 -10.04 10.82
N ASP A 291 -24.29 -9.20 11.82
CA ASP A 291 -24.32 -7.74 11.65
C ASP A 291 -22.92 -7.19 11.32
N ILE A 292 -21.86 -7.75 11.94
CA ILE A 292 -20.46 -7.37 11.69
C ILE A 292 -20.07 -7.76 10.26
N THR A 293 -20.19 -9.03 9.89
CA THR A 293 -19.73 -9.57 8.59
C THR A 293 -20.54 -9.07 7.39
N SER A 294 -21.67 -8.40 7.61
CA SER A 294 -22.49 -7.76 6.58
C SER A 294 -22.48 -6.22 6.65
N ALA A 295 -21.58 -5.63 7.44
CA ALA A 295 -21.50 -4.20 7.64
C ALA A 295 -21.25 -3.42 6.34
N THR A 296 -21.74 -2.18 6.33
CA THR A 296 -21.52 -1.22 5.25
C THR A 296 -21.16 0.14 5.85
N TYR A 297 -20.48 0.99 5.08
CA TYR A 297 -20.15 2.34 5.54
C TYR A 297 -21.41 3.16 5.87
N GLY A 298 -21.32 3.96 6.94
CA GLY A 298 -22.40 4.85 7.37
C GLY A 298 -22.58 4.95 8.89
N SER A 299 -21.97 4.05 9.66
CA SER A 299 -21.91 4.11 11.12
C SER A 299 -20.55 3.62 11.62
N PHE A 300 -19.99 4.29 12.63
CA PHE A 300 -18.77 3.85 13.30
C PHE A 300 -19.01 2.72 14.32
N THR A 301 -20.27 2.36 14.61
CA THR A 301 -20.56 1.32 15.62
C THR A 301 -19.95 -0.03 15.27
N PHE A 302 -19.95 -0.43 13.99
CA PHE A 302 -19.41 -1.76 13.64
C PHE A 302 -17.89 -1.86 13.81
N TYR A 303 -17.16 -0.74 13.74
CA TYR A 303 -15.69 -0.71 13.82
C TYR A 303 -15.20 -1.34 15.13
N ARG A 304 -15.73 -0.86 16.27
CA ARG A 304 -15.38 -1.39 17.59
C ARG A 304 -15.74 -2.88 17.79
N TYR A 305 -16.84 -3.35 17.19
CA TYR A 305 -17.19 -4.77 17.26
C TYR A 305 -16.30 -5.61 16.34
N ALA A 306 -15.99 -5.11 15.14
CA ALA A 306 -15.12 -5.80 14.20
C ALA A 306 -13.69 -5.95 14.75
N GLY A 307 -13.13 -4.91 15.38
CA GLY A 307 -11.82 -4.99 16.06
C GLY A 307 -11.79 -6.06 17.15
N VAL A 308 -12.76 -6.04 18.07
CA VAL A 308 -12.87 -7.07 19.12
C VAL A 308 -13.19 -8.46 18.55
N TYR A 309 -13.76 -8.54 17.34
CA TYR A 309 -13.98 -9.81 16.66
C TYR A 309 -12.67 -10.40 16.14
N PHE A 310 -11.74 -9.59 15.63
CA PHE A 310 -10.38 -10.05 15.30
C PHE A 310 -9.64 -10.57 16.53
N GLU A 311 -9.74 -9.88 17.67
CA GLU A 311 -9.19 -10.36 18.96
C GLU A 311 -9.76 -11.74 19.33
N PHE A 312 -11.07 -11.92 19.19
CA PHE A 312 -11.74 -13.21 19.43
C PHE A 312 -11.28 -14.30 18.44
N LEU A 313 -11.16 -13.96 17.16
CA LEU A 313 -10.69 -14.90 16.14
C LEU A 313 -9.26 -15.34 16.45
N GLU A 314 -8.37 -14.44 16.85
CA GLU A 314 -7.02 -14.80 17.26
C GLU A 314 -7.01 -15.73 18.47
N GLU A 315 -7.70 -15.36 19.55
CA GLU A 315 -7.60 -16.09 20.83
C GLU A 315 -8.36 -17.42 20.82
N GLN A 316 -9.51 -17.49 20.15
CA GLN A 316 -10.42 -18.62 20.28
C GLN A 316 -10.67 -19.40 18.99
N ARG A 317 -10.45 -18.79 17.82
CA ARG A 317 -10.67 -19.39 16.50
C ARG A 317 -9.56 -19.09 15.50
N PRO A 318 -8.29 -19.36 15.84
CA PRO A 318 -7.16 -19.04 14.97
C PRO A 318 -7.22 -19.79 13.63
N ASP A 319 -7.94 -20.93 13.59
CA ASP A 319 -8.30 -21.66 12.37
C ASP A 319 -9.06 -20.78 11.36
N LEU A 320 -10.03 -19.99 11.83
CA LEU A 320 -10.80 -19.08 10.99
C LEU A 320 -10.00 -17.83 10.59
N LEU A 321 -9.15 -17.33 11.49
CA LEU A 321 -8.31 -16.18 11.20
C LEU A 321 -7.30 -16.48 10.08
N VAL A 322 -6.61 -17.62 10.17
CA VAL A 322 -5.69 -18.06 9.11
C VAL A 322 -6.43 -18.27 7.80
N ALA A 323 -7.58 -18.97 7.81
CA ALA A 323 -8.37 -19.18 6.61
C ALA A 323 -8.87 -17.87 5.97
N LEU A 324 -9.12 -16.84 6.78
CA LEU A 324 -9.51 -15.52 6.30
C LEU A 324 -8.34 -14.83 5.58
N PHE A 325 -7.14 -14.81 6.17
CA PHE A 325 -5.95 -14.25 5.51
C PHE A 325 -5.59 -15.02 4.23
N ASP A 326 -5.67 -16.35 4.24
CA ASP A 326 -5.44 -17.18 3.05
C ASP A 326 -6.43 -16.86 1.91
N ALA A 327 -7.71 -16.63 2.24
CA ALA A 327 -8.71 -16.25 1.25
C ALA A 327 -8.45 -14.87 0.64
N MET A 328 -7.96 -13.91 1.44
CA MET A 328 -7.57 -12.58 0.96
C MET A 328 -6.36 -12.65 0.04
N LEU A 329 -5.29 -13.33 0.48
CA LEU A 329 -4.06 -13.52 -0.31
C LEU A 329 -4.32 -14.25 -1.62
N GLY A 330 -5.19 -15.26 -1.58
CA GLY A 330 -5.58 -16.02 -2.76
C GLY A 330 -6.51 -15.26 -3.72
N ASN A 331 -6.98 -14.06 -3.36
CA ASN A 331 -8.01 -13.31 -4.08
C ASN A 331 -9.26 -14.18 -4.39
N ASP A 332 -9.66 -15.06 -3.47
CA ASP A 332 -10.72 -16.06 -3.67
C ASP A 332 -12.05 -15.60 -3.07
N ILE A 333 -12.84 -14.92 -3.91
CA ILE A 333 -14.18 -14.41 -3.56
C ILE A 333 -15.11 -15.55 -3.09
N VAL A 334 -15.01 -16.74 -3.66
CA VAL A 334 -15.92 -17.85 -3.36
C VAL A 334 -15.63 -18.42 -1.97
N ILE A 335 -14.35 -18.59 -1.64
CA ILE A 335 -13.94 -19.02 -0.31
C ILE A 335 -14.28 -17.94 0.72
N LEU A 336 -14.01 -16.67 0.43
CA LEU A 336 -14.32 -15.57 1.34
C LEU A 336 -15.82 -15.48 1.66
N ASP A 337 -16.68 -15.51 0.64
CA ASP A 337 -18.14 -15.48 0.81
C ASP A 337 -18.63 -16.70 1.62
N ALA A 338 -18.00 -17.87 1.43
CA ALA A 338 -18.33 -19.08 2.19
C ALA A 338 -17.90 -18.99 3.67
N LEU A 339 -16.72 -18.41 3.96
CA LEU A 339 -16.24 -18.17 5.31
C LEU A 339 -17.16 -17.19 6.05
N TYR A 340 -17.55 -16.09 5.40
CA TYR A 340 -18.49 -15.12 5.99
C TYR A 340 -19.84 -15.77 6.28
N ALA A 341 -20.37 -16.56 5.36
CA ALA A 341 -21.61 -17.30 5.59
C ALA A 341 -21.47 -18.32 6.73
N LEU A 342 -20.33 -18.99 6.87
CA LEU A 342 -20.06 -19.91 7.98
C LEU A 342 -20.07 -19.16 9.31
N MET A 343 -19.32 -18.07 9.42
CA MET A 343 -19.23 -17.26 10.64
C MET A 343 -20.58 -16.65 11.03
N ALA A 344 -21.28 -16.05 10.07
CA ALA A 344 -22.57 -15.39 10.31
C ALA A 344 -23.69 -16.36 10.74
N ASN A 345 -23.62 -17.64 10.35
CA ASN A 345 -24.68 -18.62 10.59
C ASN A 345 -24.36 -19.64 11.68
N ASP A 346 -23.22 -19.53 12.38
CA ASP A 346 -22.83 -20.43 13.48
C ASP A 346 -23.34 -19.88 14.84
N PRO A 347 -24.38 -20.49 15.44
CA PRO A 347 -24.92 -20.01 16.71
C PRO A 347 -23.96 -20.21 17.88
N GLN A 348 -23.04 -21.18 17.81
CA GLN A 348 -22.08 -21.39 18.88
C GLN A 348 -21.00 -20.32 18.83
N LEU A 349 -20.50 -20.00 17.64
CA LEU A 349 -19.55 -18.90 17.42
C LEU A 349 -20.07 -17.58 17.98
N GLN A 350 -21.36 -17.27 17.74
CA GLN A 350 -22.00 -16.08 18.31
C GLN A 350 -21.99 -16.07 19.84
N VAL A 351 -22.34 -17.21 20.47
CA VAL A 351 -22.36 -17.33 21.95
C VAL A 351 -20.96 -17.18 22.54
N ASP A 352 -19.96 -17.75 21.87
CA ASP A 352 -18.57 -17.69 22.30
C ASP A 352 -18.04 -16.25 22.18
N TYR A 353 -18.35 -15.55 21.09
CA TYR A 353 -18.01 -14.14 20.91
C TYR A 353 -18.68 -13.22 21.93
N ASP A 354 -19.97 -13.41 22.21
CA ASP A 354 -20.67 -12.62 23.25
C ASP A 354 -20.04 -12.84 24.63
N SER A 355 -19.64 -14.09 24.92
CA SER A 355 -18.98 -14.47 26.18
C SER A 355 -17.56 -13.89 26.28
N PHE A 356 -16.84 -13.84 25.15
CA PHE A 356 -15.52 -13.22 25.05
C PHE A 356 -15.59 -11.72 25.37
N ILE A 357 -16.51 -10.98 24.74
CA ILE A 357 -16.73 -9.55 25.04
C ILE A 357 -17.06 -9.35 26.52
N ASP A 358 -17.97 -10.15 27.09
CA ASP A 358 -18.33 -10.05 28.50
C ASP A 358 -17.12 -10.24 29.43
N ALA A 359 -16.26 -11.20 29.12
CA ALA A 359 -15.05 -11.47 29.88
C ALA A 359 -14.06 -10.30 29.78
N GLN A 360 -13.81 -9.77 28.58
CA GLN A 360 -12.91 -8.64 28.36
C GLN A 360 -13.39 -7.36 29.05
N ILE A 361 -14.68 -7.02 28.93
CA ILE A 361 -15.28 -5.88 29.66
C ILE A 361 -15.17 -6.07 31.17
N ALA A 362 -15.41 -7.29 31.67
CA ALA A 362 -15.28 -7.57 33.09
C ALA A 362 -13.84 -7.38 33.59
N GLN A 363 -12.84 -7.79 32.81
CA GLN A 363 -11.43 -7.59 33.14
C GLN A 363 -11.05 -6.11 33.13
N LEU A 364 -11.54 -5.33 32.16
CA LEU A 364 -11.34 -3.88 32.08
C LEU A 364 -11.91 -3.17 33.32
N GLN A 365 -13.17 -3.43 33.64
CA GLN A 365 -13.86 -2.80 34.76
C GLN A 365 -13.27 -3.18 36.13
N GLN A 366 -12.65 -4.36 36.22
CA GLN A 366 -11.97 -4.83 37.43
C GLN A 366 -10.51 -4.38 37.52
N GLY A 367 -9.95 -3.83 36.44
CA GLY A 367 -8.53 -3.48 36.36
C GLY A 367 -7.60 -4.70 36.46
N THR A 368 -8.03 -5.85 35.91
CA THR A 368 -7.27 -7.11 35.95
C THR A 368 -6.73 -7.55 34.59
N GLY A 369 -7.24 -6.97 33.50
CA GLY A 369 -6.72 -7.19 32.15
C GLY A 369 -5.47 -6.35 31.88
N LEU A 370 -4.79 -6.68 30.77
CA LEU A 370 -3.73 -5.88 30.18
C LEU A 370 -4.24 -5.39 28.83
N PHE A 371 -4.32 -4.08 28.64
CA PHE A 371 -4.85 -3.48 27.42
C PHE A 371 -3.76 -2.72 26.67
N ALA A 372 -3.99 -2.45 25.37
CA ALA A 372 -3.05 -1.70 24.55
C ALA A 372 -2.70 -0.34 25.17
N GLU A 373 -3.67 0.34 25.79
CA GLU A 373 -3.48 1.64 26.45
C GLU A 373 -2.59 1.56 27.70
N ASP A 374 -2.34 0.37 28.25
CA ASP A 374 -1.45 0.14 29.39
C ASP A 374 0.02 -0.09 28.95
N VAL A 375 0.25 -0.36 27.66
CA VAL A 375 1.57 -0.71 27.10
C VAL A 375 1.95 0.33 26.04
N PRO A 376 2.65 1.41 26.42
CA PRO A 376 3.08 2.40 25.44
C PRO A 376 4.13 1.82 24.49
N THR A 377 4.16 2.36 23.28
CA THR A 377 5.24 2.13 22.31
C THR A 377 6.59 2.30 22.97
N THR A 378 7.50 1.35 22.74
CA THR A 378 8.85 1.45 23.27
C THR A 378 9.68 2.40 22.41
N PRO A 379 10.09 3.59 22.90
CA PRO A 379 10.80 4.54 22.08
C PRO A 379 12.24 4.08 21.80
N THR A 380 12.73 4.43 20.62
CA THR A 380 14.14 4.27 20.26
C THR A 380 15.02 5.10 21.20
N PRO A 381 16.07 4.51 21.81
CA PRO A 381 16.95 5.26 22.70
C PRO A 381 17.67 6.41 21.99
N THR A 382 17.74 7.58 22.64
CA THR A 382 18.39 8.79 22.06
C THR A 382 19.92 8.74 22.07
N THR A 383 20.54 7.70 22.64
CA THR A 383 21.99 7.56 22.81
C THR A 383 22.56 6.32 22.14
N LEU A 384 22.13 6.01 20.91
CA LEU A 384 22.70 4.91 20.13
C LEU A 384 24.19 5.13 19.88
N ALA A 385 24.97 4.04 20.00
CA ALA A 385 26.35 4.06 19.56
C ALA A 385 26.39 4.14 18.03
N ASN A 386 27.22 5.04 17.51
CA ASN A 386 27.39 5.24 16.07
C ASN A 386 28.23 4.11 15.46
N ASP A 387 27.90 3.74 14.23
CA ASP A 387 28.73 2.91 13.35
C ASP A 387 29.13 1.57 14.00
N ASN A 388 28.23 0.99 14.82
CA ASN A 388 28.51 -0.16 15.69
C ASN A 388 28.01 -1.51 15.13
N ALA A 389 27.94 -1.65 13.80
CA ALA A 389 27.23 -2.76 13.13
C ALA A 389 27.75 -4.15 13.56
N GLY A 390 29.07 -4.30 13.69
CA GLY A 390 29.67 -5.55 14.18
C GLY A 390 29.27 -5.93 15.62
N GLN A 391 29.02 -4.94 16.49
CA GLN A 391 28.51 -5.19 17.84
C GLN A 391 27.05 -5.65 17.81
N VAL A 392 26.21 -4.98 17.02
CA VAL A 392 24.80 -5.33 16.81
C VAL A 392 24.67 -6.77 16.31
N LEU A 393 25.41 -7.13 15.26
CA LEU A 393 25.44 -8.48 14.72
C LEU A 393 25.87 -9.54 15.75
N THR A 394 26.91 -9.23 16.54
CA THR A 394 27.39 -10.13 17.60
C THR A 394 26.32 -10.37 18.67
N GLN A 395 25.54 -9.35 19.01
CA GLN A 395 24.48 -9.44 20.01
C GLN A 395 23.29 -10.25 19.50
N LEU A 396 22.85 -9.99 18.27
CA LEU A 396 21.82 -10.78 17.59
C LEU A 396 22.20 -12.26 17.58
N GLN A 397 23.41 -12.59 17.11
CA GLN A 397 23.93 -13.96 17.02
C GLN A 397 24.21 -14.63 18.38
N SER A 398 24.09 -13.91 19.50
CA SER A 398 24.17 -14.50 20.83
C SER A 398 22.86 -15.17 21.28
N VAL A 399 21.74 -14.81 20.63
CA VAL A 399 20.40 -15.35 20.88
C VAL A 399 19.85 -16.06 19.64
N LEU A 400 20.11 -15.51 18.46
CA LEU A 400 19.59 -15.96 17.16
C LEU A 400 20.59 -16.88 16.43
N PRO A 401 20.13 -17.67 15.43
CA PRO A 401 21.01 -18.50 14.61
C PRO A 401 22.12 -17.69 13.92
N VAL A 402 23.31 -18.28 13.80
CA VAL A 402 24.42 -17.69 13.04
C VAL A 402 24.22 -17.87 11.54
N GLY A 403 24.76 -16.93 10.75
CA GLY A 403 24.72 -17.00 9.28
C GLY A 403 23.45 -16.47 8.63
N GLY A 404 22.62 -15.73 9.37
CA GLY A 404 21.57 -14.90 8.79
C GLY A 404 22.14 -13.75 7.97
N VAL A 405 21.30 -13.18 7.11
CA VAL A 405 21.60 -11.99 6.32
C VAL A 405 21.44 -10.76 7.22
N PHE A 406 22.46 -9.91 7.26
CA PHE A 406 22.50 -8.73 8.13
C PHE A 406 22.76 -7.48 7.29
N HIS A 407 21.92 -6.48 7.47
CA HIS A 407 22.06 -5.17 6.86
C HIS A 407 21.87 -4.07 7.88
N VAL A 408 22.45 -2.91 7.60
CA VAL A 408 22.23 -1.68 8.35
C VAL A 408 22.10 -0.50 7.41
N TRP A 409 21.29 0.47 7.78
CA TRP A 409 21.16 1.76 7.12
C TRP A 409 20.85 2.84 8.17
N VAL A 410 20.82 4.10 7.74
CA VAL A 410 20.45 5.21 8.63
C VAL A 410 19.14 4.87 9.37
N ASN A 411 19.19 4.93 10.70
CA ASN A 411 18.12 4.65 11.65
C ASN A 411 17.75 3.16 11.86
N ARG A 412 18.29 2.19 11.11
CA ARG A 412 17.82 0.78 11.21
C ARG A 412 18.87 -0.29 10.96
N PHE A 413 18.74 -1.42 11.65
CA PHE A 413 19.34 -2.69 11.27
C PHE A 413 18.25 -3.67 10.84
N HIS A 414 18.64 -4.64 10.02
CA HIS A 414 17.83 -5.75 9.58
C HIS A 414 18.64 -7.05 9.70
N TYR A 415 18.03 -8.07 10.31
CA TYR A 415 18.60 -9.41 10.42
C TYR A 415 17.57 -10.46 10.08
N GLN A 416 17.84 -11.28 9.08
CA GLN A 416 16.93 -12.32 8.65
C GLN A 416 17.59 -13.69 8.52
N TYR A 417 16.81 -14.74 8.78
CA TYR A 417 17.25 -16.13 8.62
C TYR A 417 16.06 -17.04 8.33
N SER A 418 16.34 -18.20 7.74
CA SER A 418 15.32 -19.24 7.55
C SER A 418 15.28 -20.16 8.77
N GLU A 419 14.07 -20.40 9.29
CA GLU A 419 13.80 -21.34 10.36
C GLU A 419 12.94 -22.50 9.85
N THR A 420 13.32 -23.74 10.17
CA THR A 420 12.58 -24.94 9.82
C THR A 420 12.30 -25.77 11.07
N THR A 421 11.02 -26.02 11.34
CA THR A 421 10.55 -26.72 12.55
C THR A 421 9.57 -27.84 12.19
N PRO A 422 9.66 -29.02 12.84
CA PRO A 422 8.65 -30.06 12.66
C PRO A 422 7.29 -29.65 13.21
N LEU A 423 6.21 -29.85 12.43
CA LEU A 423 4.84 -29.64 12.89
C LEU A 423 4.40 -30.70 13.91
N GLY A 424 4.95 -31.92 13.81
CA GLY A 424 4.60 -33.01 14.72
C GLY A 424 3.12 -33.42 14.62
N GLY A 425 2.50 -33.20 13.45
CA GLY A 425 1.09 -33.42 13.20
C GLY A 425 0.13 -32.40 13.83
N GLN A 426 0.63 -31.28 14.37
CA GLN A 426 -0.23 -30.16 14.78
C GLN A 426 -0.69 -29.36 13.55
N PRO A 427 -1.86 -28.70 13.65
CA PRO A 427 -2.28 -27.71 12.68
C PRO A 427 -1.29 -26.54 12.53
N ILE A 428 -1.40 -25.81 11.43
CA ILE A 428 -0.45 -24.73 11.11
C ILE A 428 -0.61 -23.53 12.06
N GLU A 429 -1.82 -23.28 12.54
CA GLU A 429 -2.14 -22.21 13.47
C GLU A 429 -1.40 -22.37 14.81
N ASP A 430 -1.27 -23.59 15.34
CA ASP A 430 -0.51 -23.88 16.56
C ASP A 430 1.00 -23.59 16.36
N TYR A 431 1.52 -23.90 15.17
CA TYR A 431 2.90 -23.58 14.82
C TYR A 431 3.12 -22.06 14.77
N ARG A 432 2.19 -21.32 14.15
CA ARG A 432 2.26 -19.85 14.06
C ARG A 432 2.23 -19.22 15.45
N GLU A 433 1.32 -19.66 16.32
CA GLU A 433 1.24 -19.19 17.71
C GLU A 433 2.54 -19.47 18.48
N SER A 434 3.06 -20.70 18.40
CA SER A 434 4.31 -21.05 19.09
C SER A 434 5.52 -20.27 18.57
N THR A 435 5.54 -19.93 17.28
CA THR A 435 6.58 -19.10 16.67
C THR A 435 6.47 -17.65 17.16
N ASP A 436 5.25 -17.10 17.21
CA ASP A 436 4.97 -15.77 17.75
C ASP A 436 5.48 -15.61 19.20
N LEU A 437 5.15 -16.58 20.06
CA LEU A 437 5.64 -16.62 21.44
C LEU A 437 7.16 -16.76 21.55
N ALA A 438 7.79 -17.54 20.66
CA ALA A 438 9.24 -17.70 20.63
C ALA A 438 9.96 -16.40 20.24
N LEU A 439 9.38 -15.62 19.31
CA LEU A 439 9.92 -14.31 18.94
C LEU A 439 9.86 -13.32 20.11
N ASP A 440 8.76 -13.30 20.87
CA ASP A 440 8.64 -12.46 22.07
C ASP A 440 9.68 -12.83 23.13
N ASP A 441 9.93 -14.13 23.37
CA ASP A 441 10.98 -14.61 24.27
C ASP A 441 12.37 -14.20 23.79
N GLN A 442 12.66 -14.29 22.48
CA GLN A 442 13.93 -13.88 21.89
C GLN A 442 14.15 -12.37 22.00
N LEU A 443 13.12 -11.58 21.68
CA LEU A 443 13.12 -10.12 21.85
C LEU A 443 13.37 -9.74 23.31
N GLY A 444 12.73 -10.41 24.27
CA GLY A 444 12.94 -10.19 25.70
C GLY A 444 14.38 -10.47 26.15
N GLN A 445 15.03 -11.50 25.58
CA GLN A 445 16.45 -11.79 25.84
C GLN A 445 17.38 -10.73 25.24
N LEU A 446 17.06 -10.23 24.05
CA LEU A 446 17.85 -9.21 23.35
C LEU A 446 17.78 -7.84 24.01
N THR A 447 16.62 -7.42 24.54
CA THR A 447 16.37 -6.08 25.10
C THR A 447 17.40 -5.64 26.15
N GLY A 448 17.97 -6.57 26.92
CA GLY A 448 18.98 -6.27 27.94
C GLY A 448 20.42 -6.15 27.43
N LEU A 449 20.70 -6.40 26.15
CA LEU A 449 22.05 -6.53 25.62
C LEU A 449 22.64 -5.20 25.10
N SER A 450 21.82 -4.32 24.50
CA SER A 450 22.21 -2.98 24.06
C SER A 450 21.01 -2.08 23.81
N ASP A 451 21.28 -0.78 23.72
CA ASP A 451 20.29 0.23 23.33
C ASP A 451 19.66 -0.10 21.96
N ASN A 452 20.44 -0.62 20.99
CA ASN A 452 19.94 -1.06 19.69
C ASN A 452 18.83 -2.13 19.79
N MET A 453 18.80 -2.93 20.86
CA MET A 453 17.82 -4.01 21.04
C MET A 453 16.57 -3.59 21.80
N THR A 454 16.50 -2.33 22.25
CA THR A 454 15.45 -1.87 23.17
C THR A 454 14.09 -1.80 22.49
N SER A 455 14.03 -1.16 21.33
CA SER A 455 12.85 -1.00 20.47
C SER A 455 12.87 -1.95 19.27
N ALA A 456 13.72 -2.98 19.27
CA ALA A 456 13.75 -3.96 18.19
C ALA A 456 12.43 -4.74 18.10
N VAL A 457 11.93 -4.90 16.89
CA VAL A 457 10.74 -5.68 16.52
C VAL A 457 11.17 -6.94 15.77
N ALA A 458 10.28 -7.92 15.69
CA ALA A 458 10.52 -9.16 14.97
C ALA A 458 9.23 -9.70 14.37
N TRP A 459 9.33 -10.44 13.28
CA TRP A 459 8.21 -11.14 12.67
C TRP A 459 8.71 -12.35 11.86
N PHE A 460 7.77 -13.11 11.32
CA PHE A 460 8.06 -14.20 10.39
C PHE A 460 7.14 -14.13 9.18
N GLY A 461 7.66 -14.53 8.03
CA GLY A 461 6.94 -14.58 6.76
C GLY A 461 6.18 -15.88 6.54
N GLU A 462 5.76 -16.06 5.30
CA GLU A 462 4.92 -17.18 4.86
C GLU A 462 5.51 -18.51 5.32
N THR A 463 4.66 -19.34 5.90
CA THR A 463 5.07 -20.66 6.37
C THR A 463 4.79 -21.69 5.28
N THR A 464 5.86 -22.15 4.63
CA THR A 464 5.77 -23.25 3.68
C THR A 464 5.81 -24.59 4.41
N VAL A 465 4.90 -25.50 4.06
CA VAL A 465 4.84 -26.83 4.66
C VAL A 465 5.24 -27.88 3.63
N SER A 466 6.30 -28.63 3.93
CA SER A 466 6.75 -29.77 3.15
C SER A 466 6.84 -31.02 4.02
N ALA A 467 5.97 -32.00 3.73
CA ALA A 467 5.74 -33.16 4.58
C ALA A 467 5.31 -32.77 6.01
N ASP A 468 6.19 -32.87 7.00
CA ASP A 468 5.94 -32.52 8.42
C ASP A 468 6.83 -31.35 8.87
N LEU A 469 7.43 -30.61 7.93
CA LEU A 469 8.31 -29.49 8.22
C LEU A 469 7.65 -28.19 7.79
N ALA A 470 7.51 -27.26 8.73
CA ALA A 470 7.17 -25.86 8.49
C ALA A 470 8.46 -25.06 8.34
N THR A 471 8.54 -24.21 7.33
CA THR A 471 9.68 -23.31 7.09
C THR A 471 9.19 -21.89 6.87
N SER A 472 9.75 -20.95 7.62
CA SER A 472 9.47 -19.52 7.52
C SER A 472 10.77 -18.71 7.48
N THR A 473 10.72 -17.55 6.84
CA THR A 473 11.74 -16.50 7.00
C THR A 473 11.43 -15.74 8.28
N VAL A 474 12.39 -15.61 9.19
CA VAL A 474 12.28 -14.83 10.42
C VAL A 474 13.11 -13.57 10.27
N VAL A 475 12.55 -12.43 10.67
CA VAL A 475 13.15 -11.10 10.55
C VAL A 475 13.19 -10.41 11.91
N PHE A 476 14.30 -9.77 12.21
CA PHE A 476 14.49 -8.85 13.33
C PHE A 476 14.96 -7.51 12.80
N GLU A 477 14.29 -6.44 13.21
CA GLU A 477 14.70 -5.08 12.89
C GLU A 477 14.73 -4.22 14.14
N GLY A 478 15.56 -3.19 14.13
CA GLY A 478 15.64 -2.27 15.26
C GLY A 478 16.54 -1.10 14.97
N PRO A 479 16.70 -0.17 15.91
CA PRO A 479 17.39 1.08 15.66
C PRO A 479 18.90 0.89 15.46
N TYR A 480 19.45 1.66 14.51
CA TYR A 480 20.88 1.75 14.24
C TYR A 480 21.27 3.19 13.92
N SER A 481 22.45 3.64 14.35
CA SER A 481 22.96 4.98 14.08
C SER A 481 24.15 4.90 13.14
N ALA A 482 23.94 5.28 11.88
CA ALA A 482 24.99 5.44 10.88
C ALA A 482 25.41 6.91 10.80
N THR A 483 26.70 7.20 10.60
CA THR A 483 27.18 8.57 10.42
C THR A 483 28.09 8.73 9.22
N ALA A 484 28.02 9.90 8.58
CA ALA A 484 28.91 10.30 7.49
C ALA A 484 30.41 10.43 7.89
N ALA A 485 30.79 10.01 9.11
CA ALA A 485 32.18 9.86 9.51
C ALA A 485 32.83 8.61 8.89
N ASP A 486 32.03 7.61 8.53
CA ASP A 486 32.49 6.48 7.75
C ASP A 486 32.66 6.87 6.27
N VAL A 487 33.80 6.50 5.70
CA VAL A 487 34.24 6.84 4.35
C VAL A 487 34.80 5.64 3.60
N VAL A 488 34.64 4.43 4.15
CA VAL A 488 35.21 3.19 3.60
C VAL A 488 34.13 2.41 2.88
N ALA A 489 34.08 2.58 1.55
CA ALA A 489 33.15 1.81 0.72
C ALA A 489 33.34 0.28 0.85
N PRO A 490 32.26 -0.51 0.71
CA PRO A 490 32.33 -1.96 0.64
C PRO A 490 33.22 -2.46 -0.50
N SER A 491 33.65 -3.72 -0.40
CA SER A 491 34.30 -4.39 -1.52
C SER A 491 33.34 -4.59 -2.70
N ALA A 492 33.87 -4.55 -3.93
CA ALA A 492 33.06 -4.77 -5.12
C ALA A 492 32.42 -6.17 -5.10
N PRO A 493 31.11 -6.31 -5.42
CA PRO A 493 30.45 -7.61 -5.47
C PRO A 493 31.16 -8.60 -6.40
N THR A 494 31.13 -9.88 -6.03
CA THR A 494 31.78 -10.97 -6.79
C THR A 494 30.81 -12.11 -7.08
N GLY A 495 31.22 -13.08 -7.90
CA GLY A 495 30.38 -14.24 -8.19
C GLY A 495 29.12 -13.93 -9.03
N VAL A 496 29.06 -12.76 -9.68
CA VAL A 496 27.88 -12.33 -10.44
C VAL A 496 27.58 -13.32 -11.58
N VAL A 497 26.34 -13.81 -11.57
CA VAL A 497 25.76 -14.62 -12.64
C VAL A 497 24.42 -14.02 -13.04
N ALA A 498 24.04 -14.19 -14.30
CA ALA A 498 22.76 -13.76 -14.83
C ALA A 498 22.14 -14.90 -15.65
N ALA A 499 20.84 -15.09 -15.51
CA ALA A 499 20.05 -16.03 -16.28
C ALA A 499 18.83 -15.32 -16.87
N SER A 500 18.61 -15.52 -18.16
CA SER A 500 17.45 -14.98 -18.87
C SER A 500 16.28 -15.95 -18.85
N ALA A 501 15.08 -15.43 -18.67
CA ALA A 501 13.83 -16.16 -18.87
C ALA A 501 12.79 -15.22 -19.51
N ASN A 502 12.47 -15.46 -20.79
CA ASN A 502 11.39 -14.77 -21.51
C ASN A 502 11.36 -13.24 -21.38
N GLY A 503 12.50 -12.58 -21.57
CA GLY A 503 12.59 -11.12 -21.45
C GLY A 503 12.81 -10.59 -20.03
N SER A 504 12.84 -11.47 -19.02
CA SER A 504 13.25 -11.15 -17.65
C SER A 504 14.67 -11.66 -17.38
N MET A 505 15.38 -10.99 -16.47
CA MET A 505 16.73 -11.39 -16.04
C MET A 505 16.78 -11.64 -14.54
N THR A 506 17.20 -12.83 -14.14
CA THR A 506 17.56 -13.11 -12.75
C THR A 506 19.07 -12.99 -12.58
N LEU A 507 19.50 -12.05 -11.76
CA LEU A 507 20.89 -11.86 -11.35
C LEU A 507 21.09 -12.42 -9.95
N SER A 508 22.24 -13.05 -9.70
CA SER A 508 22.67 -13.40 -8.34
C SER A 508 24.18 -13.24 -8.18
N TRP A 509 24.61 -13.01 -6.94
CA TRP A 509 26.02 -12.76 -6.60
C TRP A 509 26.37 -13.30 -5.22
N ASP A 510 27.68 -13.35 -4.92
CA ASP A 510 28.17 -13.70 -3.59
C ASP A 510 27.94 -12.54 -2.62
N ALA A 511 27.44 -12.84 -1.42
CA ALA A 511 27.19 -11.83 -0.39
C ALA A 511 28.49 -11.15 0.09
N ASN A 512 28.43 -9.82 0.20
CA ASN A 512 29.48 -9.00 0.76
C ASN A 512 29.66 -9.27 2.27
N PRO A 513 30.92 -9.38 2.79
CA PRO A 513 31.16 -9.74 4.18
C PRO A 513 31.12 -8.56 5.17
N GLU A 514 31.00 -7.33 4.68
CA GLU A 514 31.02 -6.12 5.50
C GLU A 514 29.78 -6.03 6.40
N PRO A 515 29.92 -5.79 7.72
CA PRO A 515 28.80 -5.77 8.65
C PRO A 515 27.94 -4.49 8.51
N ASP A 516 28.46 -3.45 7.88
CA ASP A 516 27.81 -2.15 7.65
C ASP A 516 27.12 -2.06 6.28
N LEU A 517 26.97 -3.18 5.57
CA LEU A 517 26.32 -3.26 4.27
C LEU A 517 24.84 -2.83 4.35
N SER A 518 24.44 -1.86 3.53
CA SER A 518 23.05 -1.40 3.39
C SER A 518 22.30 -2.09 2.26
N GLY A 519 23.01 -2.60 1.24
CA GLY A 519 22.40 -3.33 0.13
C GLY A 519 23.19 -3.20 -1.17
N TYR A 520 22.51 -3.39 -2.30
CA TYR A 520 23.11 -3.42 -3.63
C TYR A 520 22.33 -2.60 -4.65
N PHE A 521 23.07 -1.96 -5.56
CA PHE A 521 22.50 -1.37 -6.77
C PHE A 521 22.89 -2.20 -7.99
N VAL A 522 21.91 -2.46 -8.85
CA VAL A 522 22.04 -3.18 -10.09
C VAL A 522 21.96 -2.18 -11.22
N HIS A 523 22.93 -2.24 -12.13
CA HIS A 523 23.03 -1.33 -13.26
C HIS A 523 23.07 -2.13 -14.56
N ARG A 524 22.31 -1.68 -15.57
CA ARG A 524 22.13 -2.33 -16.88
C ARG A 524 22.62 -1.45 -18.03
N SER A 525 23.12 -2.08 -19.09
CA SER A 525 23.42 -1.41 -20.37
C SER A 525 23.17 -2.34 -21.56
N ASP A 526 22.79 -1.77 -22.70
CA ASP A 526 22.75 -2.47 -23.99
C ASP A 526 24.12 -2.50 -24.69
N VAL A 527 25.15 -1.92 -24.07
CA VAL A 527 26.50 -1.77 -24.63
C VAL A 527 27.54 -2.29 -23.63
N ALA A 528 28.39 -3.20 -24.09
CA ALA A 528 29.54 -3.68 -23.33
C ALA A 528 30.41 -2.50 -22.82
N GLY A 529 30.66 -2.45 -21.52
CA GLY A 529 31.40 -1.38 -20.85
C GLY A 529 30.57 -0.13 -20.54
N GLY A 530 29.27 -0.10 -20.82
CA GLY A 530 28.36 1.00 -20.51
C GLY A 530 28.20 2.04 -21.63
N PRO A 531 27.54 3.19 -21.35
CA PRO A 531 27.09 3.66 -20.03
C PRO A 531 25.99 2.80 -19.44
N TYR A 532 26.00 2.67 -18.10
CA TYR A 532 24.99 1.92 -17.37
C TYR A 532 23.90 2.84 -16.81
N SER A 533 22.70 2.29 -16.67
CA SER A 533 21.57 2.90 -15.98
C SER A 533 21.17 2.03 -14.80
N LEU A 534 20.85 2.68 -13.68
CA LEU A 534 20.33 2.01 -12.49
C LEU A 534 18.97 1.37 -12.81
N VAL A 535 18.77 0.11 -12.45
CA VAL A 535 17.50 -0.61 -12.68
C VAL A 535 16.65 -0.76 -11.42
N ASN A 536 17.23 -0.72 -10.23
CA ASN A 536 16.50 -0.68 -8.97
C ASN A 536 16.58 0.72 -8.33
N PRO A 537 15.46 1.40 -8.05
CA PRO A 537 15.47 2.76 -7.50
C PRO A 537 15.99 2.82 -6.05
N LEU A 538 15.93 1.69 -5.33
CA LEU A 538 16.33 1.56 -3.94
C LEU A 538 17.24 0.34 -3.76
N PRO A 539 18.16 0.34 -2.78
CA PRO A 539 19.08 -0.77 -2.56
C PRO A 539 18.36 -2.11 -2.37
N GLN A 540 18.82 -3.13 -3.09
CA GLN A 540 18.40 -4.52 -2.92
C GLN A 540 19.10 -5.12 -1.70
N LEU A 541 18.35 -5.71 -0.78
CA LEU A 541 18.93 -6.37 0.41
C LEU A 541 19.46 -7.77 0.05
N GLU A 542 18.65 -8.55 -0.67
CA GLU A 542 19.03 -9.88 -1.11
C GLU A 542 20.19 -9.88 -2.12
N ASN A 543 20.92 -10.98 -2.17
CA ASN A 543 21.94 -11.22 -3.18
C ASN A 543 21.37 -11.83 -4.49
N VAL A 544 20.09 -11.58 -4.74
CA VAL A 544 19.35 -11.92 -5.96
C VAL A 544 18.49 -10.73 -6.37
N PHE A 545 18.40 -10.48 -7.66
CA PHE A 545 17.54 -9.44 -8.24
C PHE A 545 16.92 -9.94 -9.54
N VAL A 546 15.64 -9.62 -9.75
CA VAL A 546 14.92 -9.94 -10.99
C VAL A 546 14.60 -8.64 -11.72
N ASP A 547 15.27 -8.41 -12.85
CA ASP A 547 14.95 -7.34 -13.79
C ASP A 547 13.85 -7.84 -14.74
N SER A 548 12.59 -7.67 -14.33
CA SER A 548 11.40 -8.06 -15.10
C SER A 548 11.17 -7.19 -16.34
N GLU A 549 11.81 -6.02 -16.41
CA GLU A 549 11.72 -5.05 -17.51
C GLU A 549 12.97 -5.09 -18.41
N ALA A 550 13.76 -6.15 -18.35
CA ALA A 550 14.98 -6.32 -19.14
C ALA A 550 14.70 -6.29 -20.66
N GLY A 551 13.63 -6.94 -21.09
CA GLY A 551 13.28 -7.09 -22.51
C GLY A 551 14.18 -8.09 -23.24
N ALA A 552 14.08 -8.12 -24.57
CA ALA A 552 14.89 -8.99 -25.45
C ALA A 552 16.19 -8.30 -25.91
N GLY A 553 17.22 -9.09 -26.19
CA GLY A 553 18.51 -8.60 -26.70
C GLY A 553 19.71 -8.94 -25.81
N VAL A 554 20.90 -8.46 -26.20
CA VAL A 554 22.13 -8.66 -25.42
C VAL A 554 22.24 -7.53 -24.40
N LEU A 555 22.26 -7.89 -23.13
CA LEU A 555 22.31 -6.97 -21.99
C LEU A 555 23.59 -7.20 -21.18
N HIS A 556 24.06 -6.13 -20.56
CA HIS A 556 25.26 -6.09 -19.74
C HIS A 556 24.90 -5.55 -18.36
N TYR A 557 25.27 -6.29 -17.31
CA TYR A 557 24.98 -5.90 -15.94
C TYR A 557 26.25 -5.76 -15.10
N VAL A 558 26.26 -4.76 -14.23
CA VAL A 558 27.22 -4.61 -13.12
C VAL A 558 26.46 -4.34 -11.84
N ILE A 559 27.05 -4.72 -10.71
CA ILE A 559 26.45 -4.60 -9.39
C ILE A 559 27.42 -3.84 -8.48
N THR A 560 26.91 -2.90 -7.71
CA THR A 560 27.65 -2.16 -6.69
C THR A 560 27.04 -2.44 -5.32
N ALA A 561 27.87 -2.46 -4.28
CA ALA A 561 27.44 -2.55 -2.89
C ALA A 561 27.48 -1.16 -2.27
N ILE A 562 26.55 -0.87 -1.35
CA ILE A 562 26.47 0.39 -0.62
C ILE A 562 26.42 0.12 0.89
N ASP A 563 27.13 0.91 1.69
CA ASP A 563 27.08 0.85 3.16
C ASP A 563 26.04 1.80 3.76
N ALA A 564 25.83 1.70 5.08
CA ALA A 564 24.88 2.53 5.82
C ALA A 564 25.19 4.04 5.82
N SER A 565 26.38 4.43 5.37
CA SER A 565 26.89 5.80 5.33
C SER A 565 26.99 6.33 3.89
N ASP A 566 26.28 5.67 2.96
CA ASP A 566 26.19 6.00 1.53
C ASP A 566 27.52 5.91 0.75
N ASN A 567 28.49 5.11 1.21
CA ASN A 567 29.68 4.83 0.40
C ASN A 567 29.42 3.67 -0.56
N GLU A 568 29.45 3.95 -1.86
CA GLU A 568 29.26 2.96 -2.92
C GLU A 568 30.60 2.34 -3.37
N SER A 569 30.60 1.01 -3.57
CA SER A 569 31.76 0.24 -4.01
C SER A 569 32.16 0.53 -5.47
N LEU A 570 33.31 0.00 -5.88
CA LEU A 570 33.56 -0.21 -7.31
C LEU A 570 32.54 -1.23 -7.88
N PRO A 571 32.20 -1.16 -9.18
CA PRO A 571 31.32 -2.14 -9.79
C PRO A 571 31.96 -3.54 -9.82
N SER A 572 31.13 -4.56 -9.77
CA SER A 572 31.48 -5.95 -10.01
C SER A 572 32.08 -6.17 -11.41
N MET A 573 32.51 -7.40 -11.68
CA MET A 573 32.76 -7.78 -13.08
C MET A 573 31.45 -7.75 -13.87
N GLU A 574 31.50 -7.15 -15.06
CA GLU A 574 30.38 -7.15 -16.00
C GLU A 574 29.99 -8.58 -16.38
N VAL A 575 28.69 -8.88 -16.30
CA VAL A 575 28.10 -10.09 -16.86
C VAL A 575 27.32 -9.72 -18.12
N MET A 576 27.55 -10.47 -19.20
CA MET A 576 26.78 -10.38 -20.43
C MET A 576 25.78 -11.52 -20.48
N VAL A 577 24.53 -11.21 -20.81
CA VAL A 577 23.43 -12.16 -20.94
C VAL A 577 22.60 -11.82 -22.18
N GLU A 578 22.24 -12.84 -22.95
CA GLU A 578 21.35 -12.69 -24.10
C GLU A 578 19.94 -13.09 -23.69
N SER A 579 18.98 -12.19 -23.90
CA SER A 579 17.57 -12.38 -23.62
C SER A 579 16.79 -12.69 -24.89
N THR A 580 15.94 -13.71 -24.83
CA THR A 580 14.93 -13.98 -25.84
C THR A 580 13.55 -13.92 -25.21
N ILE A 581 12.55 -13.53 -25.99
CA ILE A 581 11.13 -13.61 -25.62
C ILE A 581 10.50 -14.65 -26.54
N ASP A 582 9.93 -15.70 -25.97
CA ASP A 582 9.21 -16.71 -26.74
C ASP A 582 7.84 -16.17 -27.15
N ILE A 583 7.58 -16.13 -28.46
CA ILE A 583 6.32 -15.64 -29.03
C ILE A 583 5.60 -16.79 -29.71
N LEU A 584 4.33 -17.03 -29.34
CA LEU A 584 3.42 -17.96 -30.01
C LEU A 584 2.38 -17.18 -30.82
N VAL A 585 2.32 -17.42 -32.13
CA VAL A 585 1.31 -16.82 -33.02
C VAL A 585 0.29 -17.87 -33.45
N ILE A 586 -0.94 -17.76 -32.96
CA ILE A 586 -2.03 -18.72 -33.22
C ILE A 586 -2.90 -18.27 -34.39
N ASN A 587 -3.14 -19.15 -35.37
CA ASN A 587 -3.99 -18.84 -36.51
C ASN A 587 -5.49 -18.71 -36.13
N GLY A 588 -6.21 -17.80 -36.80
CA GLY A 588 -7.65 -17.60 -36.68
C GLY A 588 -8.40 -17.84 -38.00
N TYR A 589 -9.69 -18.17 -37.95
CA TYR A 589 -10.51 -18.38 -39.17
C TYR A 589 -11.27 -17.13 -39.60
N TYR A 590 -11.28 -16.85 -40.92
CA TYR A 590 -12.04 -15.76 -41.52
C TYR A 590 -13.10 -16.28 -42.51
N GLN A 591 -14.29 -15.65 -42.55
CA GLN A 591 -15.38 -16.02 -43.45
C GLN A 591 -15.07 -15.67 -44.92
N ALA A 592 -14.26 -16.48 -45.60
CA ALA A 592 -14.10 -16.56 -47.06
C ALA A 592 -13.15 -17.68 -47.52
N GLY A 593 -12.54 -18.44 -46.60
CA GLY A 593 -11.57 -19.50 -46.95
C GLY A 593 -10.15 -18.99 -47.20
N GLY A 594 -9.82 -17.76 -46.79
CA GLY A 594 -8.44 -17.28 -46.68
C GLY A 594 -7.87 -17.57 -45.29
N THR A 595 -6.57 -17.90 -45.22
CA THR A 595 -5.82 -17.94 -43.97
C THR A 595 -5.92 -16.56 -43.29
N GLY A 596 -6.09 -16.54 -41.97
CA GLY A 596 -6.24 -15.29 -41.21
C GLY A 596 -4.99 -14.41 -41.32
N TYR A 597 -5.04 -13.22 -40.71
CA TYR A 597 -3.93 -12.26 -40.70
C TYR A 597 -2.61 -12.81 -40.10
N GLN A 598 -2.53 -14.08 -39.70
CA GLN A 598 -1.31 -14.74 -39.21
C GLN A 598 -0.11 -14.44 -40.12
N ASP A 599 -0.20 -14.68 -41.43
CA ASP A 599 0.90 -14.45 -42.37
C ASP A 599 1.43 -13.00 -42.32
N ILE A 600 0.56 -12.02 -42.08
CA ILE A 600 0.95 -10.61 -41.92
C ILE A 600 1.71 -10.38 -40.61
N TYR A 601 1.29 -11.01 -39.52
CA TYR A 601 2.01 -10.94 -38.24
C TYR A 601 3.37 -11.64 -38.36
N LEU A 602 3.42 -12.81 -38.98
CA LEU A 602 4.68 -13.54 -39.22
C LEU A 602 5.64 -12.72 -40.09
N ASP A 603 5.15 -12.13 -41.19
CA ASP A 603 5.95 -11.25 -42.05
C ASP A 603 6.51 -10.03 -41.29
N VAL A 604 5.72 -9.44 -40.38
CA VAL A 604 6.17 -8.33 -39.52
C VAL A 604 7.24 -8.79 -38.54
N LEU A 605 7.02 -9.91 -37.84
CA LEU A 605 7.99 -10.46 -36.89
C LEU A 605 9.29 -10.86 -37.58
N ASP A 606 9.21 -11.51 -38.74
CA ASP A 606 10.36 -11.83 -39.60
C ASP A 606 11.10 -10.57 -40.05
N GLY A 607 10.36 -9.51 -40.43
CA GLY A 607 10.92 -8.21 -40.79
C GLY A 607 11.62 -7.50 -39.63
N LEU A 608 11.21 -7.78 -38.39
CA LEU A 608 11.84 -7.29 -37.16
C LEU A 608 12.96 -8.21 -36.66
N GLY A 609 13.13 -9.40 -37.24
CA GLY A 609 14.07 -10.41 -36.77
C GLY A 609 13.68 -11.04 -35.43
N VAL A 610 12.40 -11.00 -35.07
CA VAL A 610 11.87 -11.54 -33.82
C VAL A 610 11.51 -13.02 -34.03
N GLY A 611 12.09 -13.91 -33.23
CA GLY A 611 11.77 -15.33 -33.26
C GLY A 611 10.35 -15.61 -32.76
N TYR A 612 9.66 -16.55 -33.41
CA TYR A 612 8.30 -16.97 -33.02
C TYR A 612 8.06 -18.45 -33.34
N GLN A 613 7.07 -19.03 -32.68
CA GLN A 613 6.41 -20.27 -33.07
C GLN A 613 5.04 -19.95 -33.65
N ALA A 614 4.72 -20.50 -34.81
CA ALA A 614 3.38 -20.41 -35.39
C ALA A 614 2.60 -21.69 -35.07
N TRP A 615 1.33 -21.55 -34.67
CA TRP A 615 0.42 -22.67 -34.44
C TRP A 615 -0.87 -22.49 -35.23
N ASP A 616 -1.18 -23.44 -36.09
CA ASP A 616 -2.44 -23.45 -36.83
C ASP A 616 -3.39 -24.51 -36.23
N PRO A 617 -4.45 -24.13 -35.50
CA PRO A 617 -5.34 -25.10 -34.88
C PRO A 617 -6.15 -25.94 -35.88
N PHE A 618 -6.14 -25.58 -37.17
CA PHE A 618 -6.78 -26.33 -38.25
C PHE A 618 -5.85 -27.38 -38.87
N VAL A 619 -4.53 -27.28 -38.64
CA VAL A 619 -3.50 -28.17 -39.20
C VAL A 619 -2.78 -28.96 -38.11
N ASP A 620 -2.35 -28.27 -37.05
CA ASP A 620 -1.48 -28.79 -36.00
C ASP A 620 -2.27 -29.42 -34.83
N GLY A 621 -3.55 -29.10 -34.72
CA GLY A 621 -4.48 -29.62 -33.72
C GLY A 621 -4.97 -28.58 -32.71
N PRO A 622 -5.88 -28.95 -31.79
CA PRO A 622 -6.46 -28.01 -30.83
C PRO A 622 -5.40 -27.21 -30.06
N VAL A 623 -5.69 -25.94 -29.79
CA VAL A 623 -4.98 -25.20 -28.74
C VAL A 623 -5.33 -25.86 -27.41
N THR A 624 -4.33 -26.31 -26.67
CA THR A 624 -4.51 -26.97 -25.37
C THR A 624 -3.90 -26.14 -24.25
N THR A 625 -4.33 -26.36 -23.01
CA THR A 625 -3.68 -25.78 -21.83
C THR A 625 -2.21 -26.17 -21.75
N GLY A 626 -1.84 -27.39 -22.16
CA GLY A 626 -0.45 -27.84 -22.23
C GLY A 626 0.40 -27.03 -23.21
N LEU A 627 -0.14 -26.67 -24.38
CA LEU A 627 0.53 -25.79 -25.34
C LEU A 627 0.73 -24.38 -24.76
N LEU A 628 -0.32 -23.80 -24.18
CA LEU A 628 -0.23 -22.45 -23.60
C LEU A 628 0.68 -22.40 -22.36
N ALA A 629 0.79 -23.50 -21.62
CA ALA A 629 1.68 -23.64 -20.48
C ALA A 629 3.17 -23.54 -20.86
N GLU A 630 3.54 -23.73 -22.13
CA GLU A 630 4.91 -23.53 -22.62
C GLU A 630 5.26 -22.04 -22.81
N TYR A 631 4.25 -21.15 -22.78
CA TYR A 631 4.38 -19.71 -23.03
C TYR A 631 3.82 -18.87 -21.88
N THR A 632 3.82 -19.40 -20.65
CA THR A 632 3.31 -18.70 -19.45
C THR A 632 3.96 -17.35 -19.23
N ASP A 633 5.26 -17.25 -19.51
CA ASP A 633 6.04 -16.01 -19.38
C ASP A 633 6.33 -15.36 -20.76
N GLY A 634 5.79 -15.94 -21.84
CA GLY A 634 5.97 -15.48 -23.22
C GLY A 634 4.78 -14.67 -23.73
N VAL A 635 4.80 -14.32 -25.03
CA VAL A 635 3.71 -13.58 -25.67
C VAL A 635 2.90 -14.51 -26.55
N VAL A 636 1.61 -14.69 -26.23
CA VAL A 636 0.66 -15.39 -27.10
C VAL A 636 -0.13 -14.38 -27.91
N MET A 637 0.13 -14.33 -29.22
CA MET A 637 -0.59 -13.50 -30.16
C MET A 637 -1.66 -14.32 -30.86
N TRP A 638 -2.92 -13.89 -30.75
CA TRP A 638 -4.03 -14.47 -31.51
C TRP A 638 -4.64 -13.43 -32.46
N PRO A 639 -4.10 -13.29 -33.70
CA PRO A 639 -4.65 -12.39 -34.69
C PRO A 639 -6.14 -12.71 -35.00
N ILE A 640 -6.94 -11.65 -35.12
CA ILE A 640 -8.41 -11.67 -35.21
C ILE A 640 -8.94 -12.76 -36.18
N GLY A 641 -9.74 -13.69 -35.64
CA GLY A 641 -10.57 -14.67 -36.34
C GLY A 641 -11.65 -15.24 -35.42
N TYR A 642 -12.75 -15.78 -35.96
CA TYR A 642 -13.81 -16.39 -35.15
C TYR A 642 -13.66 -17.92 -35.11
N PHE A 643 -14.12 -18.57 -34.04
CA PHE A 643 -14.31 -20.02 -34.03
C PHE A 643 -15.28 -20.43 -35.14
N HIS A 644 -14.88 -21.41 -35.95
CA HIS A 644 -15.67 -21.84 -37.09
C HIS A 644 -16.45 -23.09 -36.73
N SER A 645 -17.78 -23.07 -36.89
CA SER A 645 -18.67 -24.17 -36.52
C SER A 645 -18.38 -25.50 -37.25
N GLY A 646 -17.65 -25.46 -38.37
CA GLY A 646 -17.16 -26.65 -39.08
C GLY A 646 -15.95 -27.34 -38.42
N PHE A 647 -15.32 -26.71 -37.42
CA PHE A 647 -14.15 -27.21 -36.70
C PHE A 647 -14.41 -27.10 -35.19
N PRO A 648 -15.25 -27.96 -34.59
CA PRO A 648 -15.65 -27.85 -33.19
C PRO A 648 -14.53 -28.15 -32.17
N ASP A 649 -13.42 -28.76 -32.61
CA ASP A 649 -12.31 -29.21 -31.76
C ASP A 649 -11.11 -28.24 -31.79
N GLN A 650 -11.31 -26.94 -32.06
CA GLN A 650 -10.21 -25.95 -32.11
C GLN A 650 -9.60 -25.63 -30.74
N LEU A 651 -10.40 -25.78 -29.68
CA LEU A 651 -9.95 -25.68 -28.30
C LEU A 651 -9.95 -27.10 -27.73
N GLY A 652 -8.88 -27.48 -27.04
CA GLY A 652 -8.79 -28.76 -26.36
C GLY A 652 -9.98 -28.97 -25.42
N ARG A 653 -10.34 -30.24 -25.16
CA ARG A 653 -11.48 -30.58 -24.29
C ARG A 653 -11.42 -29.95 -22.90
N ASP A 654 -10.21 -29.62 -22.44
CA ASP A 654 -9.97 -29.00 -21.14
C ASP A 654 -10.18 -27.47 -21.13
N MET A 655 -10.42 -26.84 -22.29
CA MET A 655 -10.65 -25.40 -22.44
C MET A 655 -12.14 -25.04 -22.67
N SER A 656 -13.07 -25.92 -22.29
CA SER A 656 -14.50 -25.75 -22.59
C SER A 656 -15.14 -24.61 -21.79
N VAL A 657 -15.50 -23.52 -22.48
CA VAL A 657 -16.52 -22.50 -22.13
C VAL A 657 -16.86 -22.39 -20.64
N ARG A 658 -15.95 -21.82 -19.85
CA ARG A 658 -16.29 -20.97 -18.70
C ARG A 658 -15.81 -19.57 -19.03
N ALA A 659 -16.72 -18.61 -18.97
CA ALA A 659 -16.37 -17.20 -18.96
C ALA A 659 -15.90 -16.87 -17.54
N ASP A 660 -14.67 -17.27 -17.21
CA ASP A 660 -13.89 -16.79 -16.07
C ASP A 660 -12.47 -16.49 -16.58
N PRO A 661 -11.78 -15.45 -16.07
CA PRO A 661 -10.55 -14.95 -16.64
C PRO A 661 -9.42 -15.96 -16.38
N VAL A 662 -8.88 -16.51 -17.46
CA VAL A 662 -7.67 -17.34 -17.42
C VAL A 662 -6.48 -16.39 -17.19
N PRO A 663 -5.48 -16.71 -16.34
CA PRO A 663 -4.43 -15.78 -15.92
C PRO A 663 -3.34 -15.49 -16.98
N PHE A 664 -3.64 -15.68 -18.27
CA PHE A 664 -2.71 -15.34 -19.35
C PHE A 664 -2.98 -13.92 -19.84
N GLN A 665 -1.94 -13.11 -20.05
CA GLN A 665 -2.07 -11.87 -20.82
C GLN A 665 -2.37 -12.22 -22.29
N LEU A 666 -3.63 -12.51 -22.61
CA LEU A 666 -4.07 -12.71 -23.97
C LEU A 666 -4.23 -11.32 -24.61
N VAL A 667 -3.15 -10.81 -25.21
CA VAL A 667 -3.19 -9.50 -25.88
C VAL A 667 -3.97 -9.66 -27.19
N GLN A 668 -5.27 -9.36 -27.15
CA GLN A 668 -6.08 -9.22 -28.36
C GLN A 668 -5.73 -7.88 -29.04
N ILE A 669 -4.64 -7.85 -29.80
CA ILE A 669 -4.24 -6.65 -30.55
C ILE A 669 -5.22 -6.45 -31.72
N SER A 670 -6.22 -5.60 -31.50
CA SER A 670 -7.09 -5.11 -32.58
C SER A 670 -6.50 -3.85 -33.21
N ILE A 671 -5.61 -4.01 -34.20
CA ILE A 671 -5.16 -2.86 -35.01
C ILE A 671 -6.27 -2.52 -36.00
N THR A 672 -7.01 -1.46 -35.71
CA THR A 672 -7.92 -0.86 -36.67
C THR A 672 -7.08 0.04 -37.58
N PHE A 673 -6.77 -0.40 -38.80
CA PHE A 673 -6.25 0.49 -39.83
C PHE A 673 -7.39 1.37 -40.37
N PRO A 674 -7.12 2.63 -40.78
CA PRO A 674 -8.13 3.65 -41.08
C PRO A 674 -9.11 3.28 -42.21
#